data_AF-J8TSR0-F1
#
_entry.id   AF-J8TSR0-F1
#
_cell.length_a   1.000
_cell.length_b   1.000
_cell.length_c   1.000
_cell.angle_alpha   90.00
_cell.angle_beta   90.00
_cell.angle_gamma   90.00
#
_symmetry.space_group_name_H-M   'P 1'
#
loop_
_entity.id
_entity.type
_entity.pdbx_description
1 polymer ?
#
loop_
_entity_poly.entity_id
_entity_poly.type
_entity_poly.pdbx_seq_one_letter_code
_entity_poly.pdbx_strand_id
1 'polypeptide(L)'
;MPAPGHSGTGVYHPNGHSDPLKPSRSATVAGIINNLAQAAKPPAPKPAPVKRNSSADSDVSSASSTSVSGKDINGTHVRDVFRNTANSVWIITSAWDGEPVGYTAITVNSVSVEPPMITFNIGRSSSSLNTISRSLKFAAHLLADGETAAAKRFAADAKLRFADKSTWSWHEDGLPSLSNGVLARLAGDIVNLSHAGDNLLVLGRLENIDIRPGQPLVYHQGSYRTLPDPTAQLSLSPPKKDRRIYLNAFDMCCVGHQASGMWSYPGDKASTYKDLEYWTDLAKLLEGGGFDALFLADVVGIYDVYQGSRDAAVRSAAQVPVNDPVGPISAMAAVTERLGFGVTVSLTYELPYAFARRMSTLDHLTKGRVAWNIVTSYLKSAATNLGLDAQVPHDERYNIAEEFLEVCYKLWESSWEDDAVIRDWRSGVYTDPAKVHDIEHKGKYFNVPGAHLCEPSPQRTPYLFQAGASARGQAFAAKHAESVFIAGPNTTHLKRLTKGIRQSAVDQGRNPADIKIFALVTIITGPTDEAAQAKFEEYKRYSTVEGALALYGGWAGVDLSTLPLDQPLEYVENDAIRSVNEMWSKQGEGGEVWTPRKIGEKIAIGGLGPVAVGSGKTIADLLEKWVDEADIDGFNLAYAVTPGTFEDIITYVVPELRHRGRLPTHQKAKKGERKTLRESMGGPNATAHVSPDHPAYAYKVSK
;
A
#
# COMPACT_ATOMS: atom_id res chain seq x y z
N MET A 1 38.66 51.35 -31.12
CA MET A 1 39.34 51.48 -29.80
C MET A 1 38.49 50.69 -28.81
N PRO A 2 39.04 49.70 -28.08
CA PRO A 2 39.95 49.99 -26.96
C PRO A 2 41.10 48.97 -26.73
N ALA A 3 42.18 49.48 -26.17
CA ALA A 3 43.21 48.88 -25.30
C ALA A 3 43.98 50.09 -24.70
N PRO A 4 44.63 50.05 -23.51
CA PRO A 4 45.50 48.96 -22.97
C PRO A 4 45.28 48.72 -21.44
N GLY A 5 45.92 47.79 -20.72
CA GLY A 5 46.94 46.78 -21.01
C GLY A 5 47.67 46.33 -19.71
N HIS A 6 48.17 45.08 -19.74
CA HIS A 6 49.32 44.49 -18.99
C HIS A 6 49.12 44.14 -17.50
N SER A 7 49.63 43.04 -16.93
CA SER A 7 50.72 42.08 -17.25
C SER A 7 50.48 40.76 -16.45
N GLY A 8 50.79 39.55 -16.97
CA GLY A 8 51.99 38.73 -16.66
C GLY A 8 51.94 38.11 -15.24
N THR A 9 52.20 36.83 -14.92
CA THR A 9 52.90 35.66 -15.49
C THR A 9 52.63 34.46 -14.54
N GLY A 10 52.88 33.20 -14.94
CA GLY A 10 53.13 32.14 -13.95
C GLY A 10 52.68 30.71 -14.31
N VAL A 11 53.63 29.94 -14.84
CA VAL A 11 53.61 28.49 -15.12
C VAL A 11 53.47 27.67 -13.82
N TYR A 12 52.77 26.53 -13.85
CA TYR A 12 52.94 25.47 -12.84
C TYR A 12 53.10 24.08 -13.48
N HIS A 13 54.23 23.46 -13.16
CA HIS A 13 54.65 22.11 -13.52
C HIS A 13 53.96 21.04 -12.64
N PRO A 14 53.89 19.77 -13.09
CA PRO A 14 53.37 18.67 -12.29
C PRO A 14 54.43 18.16 -11.32
N ASN A 15 54.18 18.27 -10.02
CA ASN A 15 55.00 17.60 -9.01
C ASN A 15 54.52 16.16 -8.82
N GLY A 16 55.47 15.22 -8.96
CA GLY A 16 55.32 13.88 -8.44
C GLY A 16 55.26 13.89 -6.91
N HIS A 17 54.41 13.02 -6.36
CA HIS A 17 54.54 12.55 -4.99
C HIS A 17 54.45 11.03 -4.97
N SER A 18 55.52 10.46 -4.42
CA SER A 18 55.68 9.10 -3.92
C SER A 18 54.43 8.60 -3.21
N ASP A 19 53.95 7.44 -3.61
CA ASP A 19 52.93 6.65 -2.89
C ASP A 19 53.53 6.12 -1.56
N PRO A 20 53.09 6.60 -0.38
CA PRO A 20 53.64 6.23 0.92
C PRO A 20 52.78 5.19 1.66
N LEU A 21 52.07 4.30 0.95
CA LEU A 21 51.21 3.29 1.59
C LEU A 21 51.30 1.89 0.95
N LYS A 22 52.52 1.36 0.82
CA LYS A 22 52.73 -0.09 0.86
C LYS A 22 53.40 -0.47 2.18
N PRO A 23 52.66 -0.93 3.20
CA PRO A 23 53.30 -1.60 4.32
C PRO A 23 53.92 -2.89 3.81
N SER A 24 55.23 -3.06 4.01
CA SER A 24 55.89 -4.32 3.74
C SER A 24 55.28 -5.41 4.62
N ARG A 25 55.03 -6.60 4.06
CA ARG A 25 54.49 -7.78 4.78
C ARG A 25 55.25 -8.12 6.07
N SER A 26 56.47 -7.64 6.24
CA SER A 26 57.30 -7.87 7.44
C SER A 26 56.87 -7.05 8.67
N ALA A 27 56.24 -5.88 8.51
CA ALA A 27 55.85 -5.02 9.63
C ALA A 27 54.59 -5.52 10.38
N THR A 28 53.68 -6.18 9.68
CA THR A 28 52.39 -6.65 10.25
C THR A 28 52.57 -7.87 11.15
N VAL A 29 53.45 -8.81 10.78
CA VAL A 29 53.70 -10.03 11.55
C VAL A 29 54.40 -9.73 12.89
N ALA A 30 55.37 -8.80 12.90
CA ALA A 30 56.07 -8.40 14.12
C ALA A 30 55.14 -7.69 15.14
N GLY A 31 54.23 -6.83 14.67
CA GLY A 31 53.23 -6.16 15.50
C GLY A 31 52.23 -7.13 16.13
N ILE A 32 51.80 -8.15 15.38
CA ILE A 32 50.89 -9.19 15.88
C ILE A 32 51.60 -10.10 16.90
N ILE A 33 52.86 -10.48 16.67
CA ILE A 33 53.66 -11.30 17.61
C ILE A 33 53.88 -10.57 18.95
N ASN A 34 54.17 -9.26 18.93
CA ASN A 34 54.36 -8.48 20.16
C ASN A 34 53.08 -8.39 21.02
N ASN A 35 51.89 -8.31 20.41
CA ASN A 35 50.63 -8.28 21.13
C ASN A 35 50.25 -9.65 21.76
N LEU A 36 50.75 -10.75 21.19
CA LEU A 36 50.54 -12.12 21.69
C LEU A 36 51.44 -12.47 22.89
N ALA A 37 52.68 -11.96 22.95
CA ALA A 37 53.60 -12.22 24.06
C ALA A 37 53.10 -11.68 25.42
N GLN A 38 52.23 -10.66 25.43
CA GLN A 38 51.63 -10.11 26.65
C GLN A 38 50.45 -10.95 27.20
N ALA A 39 50.01 -12.00 26.49
CA ALA A 39 48.82 -12.80 26.83
C ALA A 39 49.03 -13.87 27.93
N ALA A 40 50.25 -14.06 28.46
CA ALA A 40 50.62 -15.17 29.35
C ALA A 40 50.29 -14.99 30.86
N LYS A 41 49.48 -14.00 31.26
CA LYS A 41 49.01 -13.89 32.67
C LYS A 41 47.63 -14.51 32.86
N PRO A 42 47.42 -15.38 33.87
CA PRO A 42 46.14 -16.06 34.07
C PRO A 42 45.04 -15.08 34.54
N PRO A 43 43.77 -15.27 34.12
CA PRO A 43 42.66 -14.43 34.56
C PRO A 43 42.19 -14.77 35.98
N ALA A 44 41.60 -13.79 36.67
CA ALA A 44 40.99 -13.91 37.99
C ALA A 44 39.75 -14.84 38.00
N PRO A 45 39.37 -15.45 39.14
CA PRO A 45 38.31 -16.46 39.18
C PRO A 45 36.92 -15.89 38.90
N LYS A 46 36.07 -16.68 38.23
CA LYS A 46 34.69 -16.32 37.83
C LYS A 46 33.76 -16.17 39.04
N PRO A 47 32.86 -15.18 39.07
CA PRO A 47 31.79 -15.11 40.07
C PRO A 47 30.70 -16.17 39.81
N ALA A 48 30.03 -16.58 40.89
CA ALA A 48 29.02 -17.64 40.92
C ALA A 48 27.78 -17.34 40.06
N PRO A 49 27.05 -18.37 39.58
CA PRO A 49 25.91 -18.18 38.68
C PRO A 49 24.69 -17.62 39.44
N VAL A 50 24.13 -16.53 38.92
CA VAL A 50 22.89 -15.92 39.44
C VAL A 50 21.67 -16.68 38.92
N LYS A 51 20.71 -16.97 39.83
CA LYS A 51 19.46 -17.70 39.53
C LYS A 51 18.58 -16.94 38.51
N ARG A 52 17.98 -17.70 37.59
CA ARG A 52 17.06 -17.22 36.54
C ARG A 52 15.68 -16.90 37.11
N ASN A 53 15.14 -15.73 36.77
CA ASN A 53 13.70 -15.45 36.85
C ASN A 53 13.12 -15.39 35.43
N SER A 54 11.92 -15.97 35.28
CA SER A 54 11.14 -16.07 34.06
C SER A 54 10.20 -14.88 33.89
N SER A 55 10.01 -14.49 32.62
CA SER A 55 8.89 -13.77 31.98
C SER A 55 8.51 -12.36 32.48
N ALA A 56 8.58 -11.40 31.55
CA ALA A 56 7.54 -10.41 31.31
C ALA A 56 7.70 -9.83 29.89
N ASP A 57 6.68 -10.00 29.04
CA ASP A 57 6.42 -9.10 27.92
C ASP A 57 5.82 -7.83 28.52
N SER A 58 6.44 -6.67 28.27
CA SER A 58 5.93 -5.37 28.72
C SER A 58 5.99 -4.36 27.58
N ASP A 59 4.86 -3.74 27.31
CA ASP A 59 4.66 -2.60 26.41
C ASP A 59 5.66 -1.46 26.67
N VAL A 60 6.18 -0.88 25.60
CA VAL A 60 7.18 0.21 25.63
C VAL A 60 6.55 1.57 26.00
N SER A 61 5.23 1.66 26.13
CA SER A 61 4.50 2.94 26.23
C SER A 61 4.39 3.54 27.64
N SER A 62 5.05 2.99 28.68
CA SER A 62 5.04 3.63 30.02
C SER A 62 6.26 3.36 30.92
N ALA A 63 7.40 2.92 30.38
CA ALA A 63 8.57 2.64 31.20
C ALA A 63 9.33 3.93 31.59
N SER A 64 9.48 4.19 32.89
CA SER A 64 10.37 5.24 33.41
C SER A 64 11.80 5.01 32.93
N SER A 65 12.40 5.98 32.26
CA SER A 65 13.79 5.89 31.80
C SER A 65 14.72 5.79 33.01
N THR A 66 15.41 4.67 33.14
CA THR A 66 16.42 4.49 34.19
C THR A 66 17.78 4.90 33.61
N SER A 67 18.30 6.04 34.03
CA SER A 67 19.63 6.50 33.62
C SER A 67 20.68 6.00 34.62
N VAL A 68 21.70 5.29 34.12
CA VAL A 68 22.89 4.90 34.89
C VAL A 68 24.06 5.70 34.34
N SER A 69 24.80 6.43 35.19
CA SER A 69 25.88 7.32 34.76
C SER A 69 27.22 6.97 35.39
N GLY A 70 28.31 7.26 34.67
CA GLY A 70 29.66 7.24 35.21
C GLY A 70 30.10 5.89 35.82
N LYS A 71 30.60 5.95 37.06
CA LYS A 71 31.26 4.83 37.76
C LYS A 71 30.34 3.65 38.10
N ASP A 72 29.02 3.80 37.95
CA ASP A 72 28.03 2.77 38.29
C ASP A 72 27.69 1.85 37.10
N ILE A 73 28.22 2.12 35.90
CA ILE A 73 28.11 1.23 34.74
C ILE A 73 28.93 -0.03 34.99
N ASN A 74 28.28 -1.19 34.94
CA ASN A 74 28.92 -2.48 35.13
C ASN A 74 28.52 -3.46 34.01
N GLY A 75 29.16 -4.64 34.00
CA GLY A 75 28.94 -5.64 32.96
C GLY A 75 27.54 -6.26 32.94
N THR A 76 26.72 -6.12 33.99
CA THR A 76 25.30 -6.55 33.95
C THR A 76 24.46 -5.58 33.13
N HIS A 77 24.64 -4.27 33.30
CA HIS A 77 23.92 -3.25 32.52
C HIS A 77 24.17 -3.39 31.02
N VAL A 78 25.44 -3.57 30.62
CA VAL A 78 25.80 -3.80 29.21
C VAL A 78 25.15 -5.09 28.68
N ARG A 79 25.18 -6.18 29.46
CA ARG A 79 24.56 -7.45 29.05
C ARG A 79 23.05 -7.37 28.89
N ASP A 80 22.35 -6.61 29.72
CA ASP A 80 20.90 -6.47 29.63
C ASP A 80 20.49 -5.64 28.41
N VAL A 81 21.21 -4.56 28.09
CA VAL A 81 20.99 -3.80 26.84
C VAL A 81 21.23 -4.68 25.60
N PHE A 82 22.38 -5.37 25.56
CA PHE A 82 22.72 -6.22 24.42
C PHE A 82 21.96 -7.55 24.38
N ARG A 83 21.17 -7.88 25.41
CA ARG A 83 20.21 -9.01 25.35
C ARG A 83 19.02 -8.67 24.43
N ASN A 84 18.69 -7.38 24.31
CA ASN A 84 17.64 -6.86 23.44
C ASN A 84 18.11 -6.59 22.00
N THR A 85 19.38 -6.89 21.67
CA THR A 85 19.86 -6.77 20.28
C THR A 85 19.77 -8.11 19.57
N ALA A 86 19.20 -8.10 18.37
CA ALA A 86 19.15 -9.27 17.50
C ALA A 86 20.44 -9.34 16.67
N ASN A 87 21.20 -10.43 16.80
CA ASN A 87 22.45 -10.62 16.07
C ASN A 87 22.39 -11.87 15.20
N SER A 88 22.95 -11.80 14.00
CA SER A 88 23.14 -12.99 13.16
C SER A 88 24.13 -13.95 13.80
N VAL A 89 23.92 -15.25 13.61
CA VAL A 89 24.76 -16.30 14.19
C VAL A 89 25.77 -16.79 13.16
N TRP A 90 27.04 -16.74 13.57
CA TRP A 90 28.18 -17.15 12.75
C TRP A 90 28.97 -18.26 13.43
N ILE A 91 29.69 -19.06 12.63
CA ILE A 91 30.77 -19.92 13.11
C ILE A 91 32.09 -19.43 12.51
N ILE A 92 33.01 -19.04 13.39
CA ILE A 92 34.39 -18.73 13.01
C ILE A 92 35.18 -20.03 13.07
N THR A 93 35.88 -20.38 11.99
CA THR A 93 36.83 -21.50 11.94
C THR A 93 38.22 -21.01 11.58
N SER A 94 39.21 -21.81 11.94
CA SER A 94 40.61 -21.64 11.57
C SER A 94 41.33 -22.98 11.69
N ALA A 95 42.55 -23.07 11.18
CA ALA A 95 43.40 -24.24 11.35
C ALA A 95 44.87 -23.84 11.43
N TRP A 96 45.63 -24.59 12.22
CA TRP A 96 47.09 -24.49 12.28
C TRP A 96 47.65 -25.90 12.48
N ASP A 97 48.66 -26.26 11.69
CA ASP A 97 49.29 -27.60 11.73
C ASP A 97 48.29 -28.77 11.54
N GLY A 98 47.32 -28.60 10.63
CA GLY A 98 46.31 -29.62 10.33
C GLY A 98 45.20 -29.76 11.38
N GLU A 99 45.26 -29.02 12.49
CA GLU A 99 44.26 -29.09 13.56
C GLU A 99 43.17 -28.02 13.40
N PRO A 100 41.90 -28.40 13.18
CA PRO A 100 40.80 -27.45 13.00
C PRO A 100 40.29 -26.91 14.34
N VAL A 101 40.04 -25.61 14.41
CA VAL A 101 39.34 -24.96 15.51
C VAL A 101 38.17 -24.14 15.01
N GLY A 102 37.22 -23.88 15.91
CA GLY A 102 36.12 -22.99 15.61
C GLY A 102 35.26 -22.71 16.84
N TYR A 103 34.41 -21.71 16.75
CA TYR A 103 33.47 -21.34 17.80
C TYR A 103 32.31 -20.52 17.22
N THR A 104 31.20 -20.48 17.94
CA THR A 104 30.04 -19.66 17.58
C THR A 104 30.29 -18.20 17.97
N ALA A 105 30.04 -17.29 17.02
CA ALA A 105 30.17 -15.85 17.20
C ALA A 105 28.87 -15.15 16.80
N ILE A 106 28.54 -14.07 17.51
CA ILE A 106 27.43 -13.16 17.17
C ILE A 106 27.92 -11.71 16.98
N THR A 107 29.24 -11.54 16.91
CA THR A 107 29.91 -10.23 16.90
C THR A 107 30.49 -9.88 15.52
N VAL A 108 30.11 -10.62 14.47
CA VAL A 108 30.66 -10.41 13.13
C VAL A 108 30.03 -9.17 12.52
N ASN A 109 30.84 -8.17 12.16
CA ASN A 109 30.39 -6.91 11.57
C ASN A 109 31.26 -6.53 10.37
N SER A 110 30.66 -5.86 9.38
CA SER A 110 31.40 -5.23 8.29
C SER A 110 32.18 -4.02 8.81
N VAL A 111 33.42 -3.84 8.34
CA VAL A 111 34.30 -2.71 8.74
C VAL A 111 34.61 -1.81 7.57
N SER A 112 34.94 -2.38 6.41
CA SER A 112 35.23 -1.62 5.19
C SER A 112 34.78 -2.40 3.97
N VAL A 113 34.33 -1.68 2.94
CA VAL A 113 34.03 -2.25 1.62
C VAL A 113 35.29 -2.31 0.77
N GLU A 114 36.19 -1.34 0.90
CA GLU A 114 37.45 -1.28 0.14
C GLU A 114 38.63 -0.83 1.03
N PRO A 115 39.65 -1.69 1.25
CA PRO A 115 39.61 -3.12 0.97
C PRO A 115 38.50 -3.81 1.81
N PRO A 116 37.95 -4.94 1.36
CA PRO A 116 36.85 -5.61 2.05
C PRO A 116 37.33 -6.18 3.40
N MET A 117 36.72 -5.74 4.49
CA MET A 117 37.15 -6.06 5.84
C MET A 117 35.97 -6.31 6.78
N ILE A 118 36.15 -7.26 7.69
CA ILE A 118 35.20 -7.56 8.76
C ILE A 118 35.89 -7.56 10.13
N THR A 119 35.10 -7.46 11.19
CA THR A 119 35.57 -7.65 12.55
C THR A 119 34.73 -8.69 13.29
N PHE A 120 35.37 -9.37 14.23
CA PHE A 120 34.71 -10.27 15.19
C PHE A 120 35.51 -10.36 16.48
N ASN A 121 34.87 -10.78 17.57
CA ASN A 121 35.51 -10.88 18.88
C ASN A 121 35.79 -12.34 19.23
N ILE A 122 36.95 -12.58 19.85
CA ILE A 122 37.29 -13.86 20.47
C ILE A 122 37.63 -13.66 21.94
N GLY A 123 36.98 -14.43 22.82
CA GLY A 123 37.28 -14.39 24.25
C GLY A 123 38.70 -14.87 24.55
N ARG A 124 39.38 -14.23 25.51
CA ARG A 124 40.74 -14.61 25.91
C ARG A 124 40.85 -16.01 26.51
N SER A 125 39.73 -16.57 26.95
CA SER A 125 39.60 -17.95 27.44
C SER A 125 39.13 -18.95 26.38
N SER A 126 38.96 -18.51 25.12
CA SER A 126 38.53 -19.39 24.03
C SER A 126 39.60 -20.44 23.73
N SER A 127 39.18 -21.71 23.63
CA SER A 127 40.05 -22.80 23.20
C SER A 127 40.57 -22.62 21.77
N SER A 128 39.91 -21.81 20.96
CA SER A 128 40.28 -21.55 19.56
C SER A 128 41.32 -20.43 19.41
N LEU A 129 41.61 -19.69 20.49
CA LEU A 129 42.44 -18.48 20.43
C LEU A 129 43.86 -18.75 19.95
N ASN A 130 44.55 -19.72 20.56
CA ASN A 130 45.94 -20.02 20.25
C ASN A 130 46.13 -20.39 18.76
N THR A 131 45.22 -21.20 18.22
CA THR A 131 45.24 -21.60 16.82
C THR A 131 44.96 -20.42 15.88
N ILE A 132 43.93 -19.61 16.15
CA ILE A 132 43.59 -18.42 15.34
C ILE A 132 44.74 -17.39 15.34
N SER A 133 45.36 -17.17 16.50
CA SER A 133 46.49 -16.25 16.63
C SER A 133 47.77 -16.72 15.96
N ARG A 134 47.94 -18.04 15.76
CA ARG A 134 49.09 -18.62 15.06
C ARG A 134 48.87 -18.74 13.55
N SER A 135 47.65 -19.09 13.14
CA SER A 135 47.30 -19.24 11.72
C SER A 135 47.24 -17.90 11.00
N LEU A 136 46.81 -16.85 11.69
CA LEU A 136 46.46 -15.54 11.12
C LEU A 136 45.48 -15.63 9.95
N LYS A 137 44.68 -16.70 9.90
CA LYS A 137 43.66 -16.94 8.88
C LYS A 137 42.36 -17.35 9.54
N PHE A 138 41.24 -17.00 8.90
CA PHE A 138 39.92 -17.36 9.39
C PHE A 138 38.94 -17.61 8.26
N ALA A 139 37.90 -18.39 8.55
CA ALA A 139 36.68 -18.44 7.76
C ALA A 139 35.46 -18.21 8.68
N ALA A 140 34.60 -17.28 8.32
CA ALA A 140 33.37 -16.95 9.03
C ALA A 140 32.16 -17.46 8.24
N HIS A 141 31.34 -18.30 8.88
CA HIS A 141 30.20 -18.98 8.26
C HIS A 141 28.89 -18.43 8.83
N LEU A 142 28.08 -17.74 8.02
CA LEU A 142 26.75 -17.29 8.40
C LEU A 142 25.80 -18.48 8.37
N LEU A 143 25.16 -18.79 9.50
CA LEU A 143 24.25 -19.92 9.59
C LEU A 143 22.86 -19.58 9.06
N ALA A 144 22.29 -20.50 8.30
CA ALA A 144 20.90 -20.47 7.86
C ALA A 144 19.95 -20.77 9.03
N ASP A 145 18.71 -20.35 8.88
CA ASP A 145 17.62 -20.76 9.74
C ASP A 145 17.53 -22.31 9.84
N GLY A 146 17.13 -22.81 11.01
CA GLY A 146 17.15 -24.24 11.33
C GLY A 146 18.50 -24.76 11.87
N GLU A 147 19.62 -24.06 11.67
CA GLU A 147 20.97 -24.53 12.06
C GLU A 147 21.33 -24.30 13.55
N THR A 148 20.33 -24.41 14.43
CA THR A 148 20.53 -24.29 15.88
C THR A 148 21.44 -25.38 16.44
N ALA A 149 21.42 -26.58 15.84
CA ALA A 149 22.28 -27.69 16.26
C ALA A 149 23.77 -27.38 16.01
N ALA A 150 24.11 -26.84 14.84
CA ALA A 150 25.46 -26.42 14.51
C ALA A 150 25.93 -25.30 15.45
N ALA A 151 25.09 -24.29 15.68
CA ALA A 151 25.39 -23.20 16.60
C ALA A 151 25.65 -23.70 18.04
N LYS A 152 24.79 -24.58 18.58
CA LYS A 152 24.99 -25.14 19.93
C LYS A 152 26.25 -25.99 20.03
N ARG A 153 26.55 -26.78 18.98
CA ARG A 153 27.76 -27.62 18.94
C ARG A 153 29.03 -26.79 19.01
N PHE A 154 29.12 -25.70 18.25
CA PHE A 154 30.29 -24.82 18.24
C PHE A 154 30.38 -23.90 19.46
N ALA A 155 29.30 -23.74 20.21
CA ALA A 155 29.30 -23.13 21.55
C ALA A 155 29.66 -24.12 22.68
N ALA A 156 29.64 -25.44 22.42
CA ALA A 156 29.93 -26.48 23.39
C ALA A 156 31.45 -26.78 23.51
N ASP A 157 31.78 -27.89 24.16
CA ASP A 157 33.16 -28.37 24.36
C ASP A 157 33.92 -28.48 23.03
N ALA A 158 35.19 -28.05 23.04
CA ALA A 158 36.06 -28.02 21.86
C ALA A 158 36.16 -29.38 21.15
N LYS A 159 36.13 -30.48 21.90
CA LYS A 159 36.23 -31.85 21.35
C LYS A 159 35.04 -32.23 20.46
N LEU A 160 33.89 -31.60 20.65
CA LEU A 160 32.65 -31.94 19.93
C LEU A 160 32.48 -31.18 18.61
N ARG A 161 33.25 -30.10 18.39
CA ARG A 161 33.01 -29.15 17.29
C ARG A 161 33.25 -29.75 15.90
N PHE A 162 34.29 -30.56 15.77
CA PHE A 162 34.71 -31.20 14.51
C PHE A 162 34.68 -32.74 14.56
N ALA A 163 34.12 -33.33 15.62
CA ALA A 163 34.09 -34.79 15.80
C ALA A 163 33.31 -35.51 14.68
N ASP A 164 32.21 -34.89 14.22
CA ASP A 164 31.42 -35.41 13.11
C ASP A 164 31.95 -34.91 11.76
N LYS A 165 32.74 -35.76 11.11
CA LYS A 165 33.37 -35.50 9.81
C LYS A 165 32.37 -35.39 8.65
N SER A 166 31.08 -35.71 8.86
CA SER A 166 30.07 -35.52 7.81
C SER A 166 29.57 -34.07 7.70
N THR A 167 29.87 -33.24 8.70
CA THR A 167 29.33 -31.88 8.82
C THR A 167 30.31 -30.77 8.42
N TRP A 168 31.53 -31.13 8.07
CA TRP A 168 32.56 -30.19 7.62
C TRP A 168 33.57 -30.89 6.71
N SER A 169 34.26 -30.11 5.88
CA SER A 169 35.34 -30.55 5.02
C SER A 169 36.46 -29.51 4.98
N TRP A 170 37.65 -29.91 4.53
CA TRP A 170 38.71 -28.95 4.20
C TRP A 170 38.34 -28.22 2.91
N HIS A 171 38.44 -26.90 2.94
CA HIS A 171 38.32 -26.07 1.74
C HIS A 171 39.70 -25.90 1.06
N GLU A 172 39.70 -25.49 -0.20
CA GLU A 172 40.93 -25.30 -1.00
C GLU A 172 41.88 -24.25 -0.40
N ASP A 173 41.36 -23.30 0.37
CA ASP A 173 42.15 -22.30 1.11
C ASP A 173 42.82 -22.84 2.39
N GLY A 174 42.65 -24.13 2.68
CA GLY A 174 43.23 -24.81 3.83
C GLY A 174 42.49 -24.56 5.15
N LEU A 175 41.29 -23.96 5.12
CA LEU A 175 40.46 -23.71 6.30
C LEU A 175 39.28 -24.68 6.38
N PRO A 176 38.82 -25.05 7.59
CA PRO A 176 37.62 -25.87 7.76
C PRO A 176 36.38 -25.14 7.24
N SER A 177 35.60 -25.81 6.40
CA SER A 177 34.33 -25.32 5.86
C SER A 177 33.18 -26.24 6.27
N LEU A 178 32.03 -25.66 6.63
CA LEU A 178 30.86 -26.43 7.04
C LEU A 178 30.06 -26.89 5.82
N SER A 179 29.62 -28.15 5.83
CA SER A 179 29.07 -28.80 4.62
C SER A 179 27.63 -28.39 4.30
N ASN A 180 26.80 -28.09 5.32
CA ASN A 180 25.38 -27.77 5.17
C ASN A 180 25.00 -26.52 5.99
N GLY A 181 23.90 -25.86 5.59
CA GLY A 181 23.29 -24.82 6.43
C GLY A 181 24.04 -23.49 6.52
N VAL A 182 24.95 -23.21 5.59
CA VAL A 182 25.71 -21.95 5.54
C VAL A 182 25.21 -21.07 4.40
N LEU A 183 24.78 -19.85 4.74
CA LEU A 183 24.34 -18.83 3.78
C LEU A 183 25.49 -18.01 3.22
N ALA A 184 26.53 -17.78 4.02
CA ALA A 184 27.70 -17.06 3.55
C ALA A 184 28.98 -17.61 4.19
N ARG A 185 30.06 -17.71 3.41
CA ARG A 185 31.40 -18.03 3.90
C ARG A 185 32.34 -16.89 3.54
N LEU A 186 32.90 -16.24 4.54
CA LEU A 186 33.86 -15.14 4.38
C LEU A 186 35.22 -15.60 4.88
N ALA A 187 36.21 -15.72 4.01
CA ALA A 187 37.54 -16.20 4.36
C ALA A 187 38.64 -15.20 4.01
N GLY A 188 39.68 -15.13 4.84
CA GLY A 188 40.83 -14.28 4.58
C GLY A 188 41.83 -14.21 5.74
N ASP A 189 42.66 -13.18 5.70
CA ASP A 189 43.78 -12.99 6.62
C ASP A 189 43.40 -12.06 7.79
N ILE A 190 43.95 -12.36 8.97
CA ILE A 190 43.88 -11.49 10.14
C ILE A 190 44.97 -10.44 10.03
N VAL A 191 44.56 -9.18 9.89
CA VAL A 191 45.50 -8.05 9.77
C VAL A 191 45.79 -7.38 11.11
N ASN A 192 44.89 -7.53 12.10
CA ASN A 192 45.12 -7.00 13.45
C ASN A 192 44.38 -7.82 14.53
N LEU A 193 45.00 -7.91 15.70
CA LEU A 193 44.43 -8.44 16.95
C LEU A 193 44.66 -7.40 18.06
N SER A 194 43.58 -6.78 18.52
CA SER A 194 43.62 -5.71 19.53
C SER A 194 42.98 -6.16 20.84
N HIS A 195 43.58 -5.79 21.98
CA HIS A 195 43.00 -6.08 23.30
C HIS A 195 41.76 -5.24 23.57
N ALA A 196 40.66 -5.90 23.93
CA ALA A 196 39.40 -5.26 24.29
C ALA A 196 38.81 -5.95 25.55
N GLY A 197 39.37 -5.59 26.72
CA GLY A 197 38.95 -6.16 28.00
C GLY A 197 39.27 -7.66 28.12
N ASP A 198 38.23 -8.48 28.28
CA ASP A 198 38.30 -9.94 28.34
C ASP A 198 38.26 -10.62 26.96
N ASN A 199 38.19 -9.84 25.89
CA ASN A 199 38.18 -10.28 24.49
C ASN A 199 39.35 -9.69 23.70
N LEU A 200 39.63 -10.31 22.55
CA LEU A 200 40.39 -9.68 21.46
C LEU A 200 39.44 -9.29 20.34
N LEU A 201 39.60 -8.07 19.83
CA LEU A 201 38.98 -7.61 18.60
C LEU A 201 39.84 -8.05 17.42
N VAL A 202 39.28 -8.89 16.56
CA VAL A 202 39.94 -9.37 15.34
C VAL A 202 39.52 -8.49 14.19
N LEU A 203 40.49 -8.01 13.42
CA LEU A 203 40.26 -7.31 12.16
C LEU A 203 40.76 -8.19 11.02
N GLY A 204 39.83 -8.64 10.16
CA GLY A 204 40.09 -9.54 9.05
C GLY A 204 39.94 -8.84 7.71
N ARG A 205 40.88 -9.06 6.79
CA ARG A 205 40.75 -8.68 5.38
C ARG A 205 40.27 -9.88 4.59
N LEU A 206 39.21 -9.71 3.80
CA LEU A 206 38.60 -10.78 3.04
C LEU A 206 39.36 -11.05 1.75
N GLU A 207 39.44 -12.33 1.39
CA GLU A 207 40.00 -12.81 0.13
C GLU A 207 38.95 -13.59 -0.68
N ASN A 208 38.11 -14.38 -0.01
CA ASN A 208 37.06 -15.19 -0.65
C ASN A 208 35.71 -14.99 0.03
N ILE A 209 34.65 -14.90 -0.78
CA ILE A 209 33.27 -14.72 -0.33
C ILE A 209 32.36 -15.65 -1.14
N ASP A 210 31.70 -16.57 -0.44
CA ASP A 210 30.63 -17.40 -1.00
C ASP A 210 29.29 -16.95 -0.40
N ILE A 211 28.25 -16.80 -1.21
CA ILE A 211 26.91 -16.37 -0.78
C ILE A 211 25.84 -17.28 -1.38
N ARG A 212 24.84 -17.61 -0.57
CA ARG A 212 23.64 -18.39 -0.93
C ARG A 212 22.40 -17.69 -0.39
N PRO A 213 21.26 -17.76 -1.11
CA PRO A 213 20.00 -17.20 -0.62
C PRO A 213 19.46 -18.00 0.56
N GLY A 214 18.80 -17.32 1.50
CA GLY A 214 18.12 -17.93 2.65
C GLY A 214 18.00 -16.96 3.83
N GLN A 215 17.27 -17.37 4.87
CA GLN A 215 17.11 -16.57 6.09
C GLN A 215 18.18 -16.93 7.12
N PRO A 216 18.85 -15.95 7.75
CA PRO A 216 19.88 -16.23 8.74
C PRO A 216 19.28 -16.69 10.07
N LEU A 217 20.00 -17.56 10.77
CA LEU A 217 19.75 -17.84 12.18
C LEU A 217 20.09 -16.60 13.01
N VAL A 218 19.17 -16.20 13.89
CA VAL A 218 19.33 -15.03 14.77
C VAL A 218 19.41 -15.44 16.22
N TYR A 219 20.22 -14.74 17.01
CA TYR A 219 20.26 -14.86 18.46
C TYR A 219 19.72 -13.58 19.09
N HIS A 220 18.66 -13.72 19.88
CA HIS A 220 17.96 -12.61 20.56
C HIS A 220 17.34 -13.09 21.87
N GLN A 221 17.42 -12.30 22.95
CA GLN A 221 16.88 -12.67 24.26
C GLN A 221 17.39 -14.02 24.80
N GLY A 222 18.67 -14.33 24.55
CA GLY A 222 19.29 -15.57 25.03
C GLY A 222 18.85 -16.84 24.31
N SER A 223 18.14 -16.74 23.19
CA SER A 223 17.62 -17.87 22.42
C SER A 223 17.90 -17.71 20.93
N TYR A 224 18.05 -18.84 20.23
CA TYR A 224 18.07 -18.88 18.78
C TYR A 224 16.65 -18.69 18.25
N ARG A 225 16.49 -17.84 17.24
CA ARG A 225 15.22 -17.46 16.63
C ARG A 225 15.36 -17.44 15.10
N THR A 226 14.23 -17.69 14.47
CA THR A 226 14.02 -17.53 13.03
C THR A 226 13.53 -16.10 12.78
N LEU A 227 14.08 -15.42 11.77
CA LEU A 227 13.48 -14.18 11.30
C LEU A 227 12.12 -14.49 10.66
N PRO A 228 11.07 -13.70 10.92
CA PRO A 228 9.83 -13.83 10.17
C PRO A 228 10.18 -13.77 8.69
N ASP A 229 9.73 -14.76 7.92
CA ASP A 229 9.96 -14.74 6.47
C ASP A 229 9.25 -13.49 5.91
N PRO A 230 9.98 -12.52 5.32
CA PRO A 230 9.40 -11.31 4.77
C PRO A 230 8.44 -11.62 3.61
N THR A 231 8.49 -12.84 3.07
CA THR A 231 7.53 -13.36 2.08
C THR A 231 6.45 -14.29 2.65
N ALA A 232 6.56 -14.81 3.87
CA ALA A 232 5.52 -15.66 4.48
C ALA A 232 4.30 -14.87 4.95
N GLN A 233 4.40 -13.55 5.08
CA GLN A 233 3.23 -12.66 5.15
C GLN A 233 2.76 -12.15 3.78
N LEU A 234 3.44 -12.52 2.68
CA LEU A 234 3.07 -12.20 1.30
C LEU A 234 2.38 -13.37 0.59
N SER A 235 1.58 -14.17 1.31
CA SER A 235 0.45 -14.86 0.68
C SER A 235 -0.62 -13.80 0.35
N LEU A 236 -0.34 -12.97 -0.65
CA LEU A 236 -1.28 -12.03 -1.24
C LEU A 236 -2.40 -12.85 -1.89
N SER A 237 -3.52 -12.98 -1.18
CA SER A 237 -4.76 -13.64 -1.60
C SER A 237 -4.73 -15.18 -1.66
N PRO A 238 -5.90 -15.85 -1.46
CA PRO A 238 -6.06 -17.27 -1.78
C PRO A 238 -5.67 -17.55 -3.24
N PRO A 239 -5.39 -18.82 -3.62
CA PRO A 239 -4.95 -19.19 -4.97
C PRO A 239 -5.82 -18.49 -6.03
N LYS A 240 -5.14 -17.80 -6.96
CA LYS A 240 -5.72 -16.86 -7.94
C LYS A 240 -6.95 -17.35 -8.69
N LYS A 241 -7.11 -18.67 -8.84
CA LYS A 241 -8.17 -19.27 -9.66
C LYS A 241 -9.56 -19.28 -9.02
N ASP A 242 -9.68 -19.08 -7.71
CA ASP A 242 -10.95 -19.15 -6.97
C ASP A 242 -11.35 -17.82 -6.31
N ARG A 243 -10.65 -16.71 -6.61
CA ARG A 243 -10.97 -15.41 -6.03
C ARG A 243 -12.25 -14.85 -6.67
N ARG A 244 -13.22 -14.51 -5.81
CA ARG A 244 -14.43 -13.78 -6.18
C ARG A 244 -14.08 -12.44 -6.84
N ILE A 245 -14.84 -12.07 -7.86
CA ILE A 245 -14.83 -10.75 -8.49
C ILE A 245 -15.99 -9.94 -7.91
N TYR A 246 -15.70 -8.72 -7.46
CA TYR A 246 -16.73 -7.78 -6.98
C TYR A 246 -17.20 -6.87 -8.12
N LEU A 247 -18.51 -6.65 -8.21
CA LEU A 247 -19.11 -5.85 -9.28
C LEU A 247 -19.86 -4.65 -8.72
N ASN A 248 -19.39 -3.45 -9.04
CA ASN A 248 -20.11 -2.22 -8.77
C ASN A 248 -20.65 -1.65 -10.08
N ALA A 249 -21.88 -1.14 -10.06
CA ALA A 249 -22.40 -0.32 -11.14
C ALA A 249 -21.94 1.11 -10.92
N PHE A 250 -21.33 1.73 -11.92
CA PHE A 250 -20.83 3.10 -11.84
C PHE A 250 -21.77 4.05 -12.57
N ASP A 251 -22.53 4.82 -11.79
CA ASP A 251 -23.57 5.74 -12.27
C ASP A 251 -23.37 7.12 -11.63
N MET A 252 -24.18 8.10 -12.02
CA MET A 252 -24.15 9.47 -11.53
C MET A 252 -25.54 10.07 -11.69
N CYS A 253 -25.96 10.93 -10.76
CA CYS A 253 -27.27 11.58 -10.84
C CYS A 253 -27.32 12.71 -11.89
N CYS A 254 -26.95 12.40 -13.13
CA CYS A 254 -26.92 13.29 -14.29
C CYS A 254 -27.34 12.52 -15.55
N VAL A 255 -27.30 13.19 -16.71
CA VAL A 255 -27.60 12.57 -18.00
C VAL A 255 -26.35 11.88 -18.60
N GLY A 256 -25.33 12.65 -18.97
CA GLY A 256 -24.09 12.11 -19.54
C GLY A 256 -23.00 11.93 -18.49
N HIS A 257 -22.59 10.69 -18.21
CA HIS A 257 -21.54 10.39 -17.23
C HIS A 257 -20.17 10.08 -17.87
N GLN A 258 -19.97 8.84 -18.34
CA GLN A 258 -18.70 8.37 -18.95
C GLN A 258 -18.83 8.10 -20.46
N ALA A 259 -20.04 8.19 -21.01
CA ALA A 259 -20.27 8.08 -22.45
C ALA A 259 -21.01 9.34 -22.94
N SER A 260 -20.30 10.18 -23.69
CA SER A 260 -20.76 11.50 -24.12
C SER A 260 -21.67 11.39 -25.34
N GLY A 261 -22.83 12.05 -25.30
CA GLY A 261 -23.79 12.09 -26.41
C GLY A 261 -24.81 10.93 -26.45
N MET A 262 -24.59 9.89 -25.65
CA MET A 262 -25.39 8.66 -25.68
C MET A 262 -26.86 8.83 -25.28
N TRP A 263 -27.23 9.95 -24.64
CA TRP A 263 -28.63 10.28 -24.35
C TRP A 263 -29.51 10.37 -25.61
N SER A 264 -28.90 10.58 -26.78
CA SER A 264 -29.57 10.61 -28.08
C SER A 264 -29.84 9.22 -28.67
N TYR A 265 -29.28 8.17 -28.08
CA TYR A 265 -29.55 6.78 -28.47
C TYR A 265 -30.98 6.39 -28.06
N PRO A 266 -31.83 5.86 -28.97
CA PRO A 266 -33.25 5.58 -28.67
C PRO A 266 -33.52 4.64 -27.49
N GLY A 267 -32.56 3.78 -27.14
CA GLY A 267 -32.67 2.86 -25.99
C GLY A 267 -32.15 3.42 -24.67
N ASP A 268 -31.57 4.62 -24.67
CA ASP A 268 -31.00 5.23 -23.46
C ASP A 268 -32.06 5.91 -22.59
N LYS A 269 -31.99 5.67 -21.28
CA LYS A 269 -32.90 6.25 -20.29
C LYS A 269 -32.19 7.23 -19.35
N ALA A 270 -30.94 7.64 -19.61
CA ALA A 270 -30.23 8.55 -18.71
C ALA A 270 -30.95 9.91 -18.53
N SER A 271 -31.76 10.33 -19.53
CA SER A 271 -32.61 11.53 -19.42
C SER A 271 -33.71 11.45 -18.34
N THR A 272 -33.99 10.23 -17.83
CA THR A 272 -34.94 9.96 -16.74
C THR A 272 -34.28 9.95 -15.35
N TYR A 273 -33.02 10.38 -15.22
CA TYR A 273 -32.29 10.45 -13.93
C TYR A 273 -33.01 11.26 -12.82
N LYS A 274 -33.96 12.12 -13.18
CA LYS A 274 -34.78 12.92 -12.27
C LYS A 274 -36.00 12.18 -11.71
N ASP A 275 -36.36 11.05 -12.31
CA ASP A 275 -37.51 10.24 -11.94
C ASP A 275 -37.06 9.22 -10.88
N LEU A 276 -37.82 9.08 -9.79
CA LEU A 276 -37.42 8.21 -8.68
C LEU A 276 -37.45 6.72 -9.11
N GLU A 277 -38.37 6.39 -10.02
CA GLU A 277 -38.56 5.06 -10.57
C GLU A 277 -37.29 4.56 -11.27
N TYR A 278 -36.58 5.42 -12.01
CA TYR A 278 -35.30 5.08 -12.65
C TYR A 278 -34.33 4.47 -11.63
N TRP A 279 -34.13 5.14 -10.49
CA TRP A 279 -33.21 4.70 -9.45
C TRP A 279 -33.70 3.42 -8.75
N THR A 280 -35.00 3.35 -8.41
CA THR A 280 -35.53 2.15 -7.74
C THR A 280 -35.51 0.91 -8.62
N ASP A 281 -35.74 1.06 -9.93
CA ASP A 281 -35.72 -0.06 -10.88
C ASP A 281 -34.28 -0.47 -11.22
N LEU A 282 -33.36 0.49 -11.35
CA LEU A 282 -31.93 0.18 -11.45
C LEU A 282 -31.42 -0.59 -10.22
N ALA A 283 -31.79 -0.17 -9.01
CA ALA A 283 -31.37 -0.87 -7.79
C ALA A 283 -31.87 -2.33 -7.75
N LYS A 284 -33.13 -2.58 -8.13
CA LYS A 284 -33.68 -3.94 -8.24
C LYS A 284 -32.96 -4.77 -9.29
N LEU A 285 -32.69 -4.17 -10.46
CA LEU A 285 -31.97 -4.81 -11.56
C LEU A 285 -30.59 -5.27 -11.11
N LEU A 286 -29.82 -4.36 -10.49
CA LEU A 286 -28.47 -4.63 -10.02
C LEU A 286 -28.44 -5.70 -8.91
N GLU A 287 -29.36 -5.63 -7.95
CA GLU A 287 -29.47 -6.65 -6.89
C GLU A 287 -29.82 -8.04 -7.44
N GLY A 288 -30.75 -8.12 -8.41
CA GLY A 288 -31.08 -9.37 -9.10
C GLY A 288 -29.91 -9.89 -9.95
N GLY A 289 -29.11 -8.97 -10.51
CA GLY A 289 -27.89 -9.23 -11.25
C GLY A 289 -26.73 -9.76 -10.41
N GLY A 290 -26.77 -9.57 -9.09
CA GLY A 290 -25.70 -9.96 -8.17
C GLY A 290 -24.56 -8.94 -8.08
N PHE A 291 -24.85 -7.66 -8.35
CA PHE A 291 -23.93 -6.57 -8.07
C PHE A 291 -23.77 -6.37 -6.56
N ASP A 292 -22.57 -5.95 -6.16
CA ASP A 292 -22.19 -5.65 -4.78
C ASP A 292 -22.67 -4.27 -4.36
N ALA A 293 -22.47 -3.26 -5.22
CA ALA A 293 -22.89 -1.90 -4.94
C ALA A 293 -23.29 -1.13 -6.19
N LEU A 294 -24.15 -0.13 -6.00
CA LEU A 294 -24.29 1.01 -6.90
C LEU A 294 -23.38 2.13 -6.40
N PHE A 295 -22.41 2.51 -7.21
CA PHE A 295 -21.46 3.58 -6.94
C PHE A 295 -21.88 4.84 -7.71
N LEU A 296 -22.35 5.86 -7.00
CA LEU A 296 -22.77 7.15 -7.50
C LEU A 296 -21.62 8.15 -7.45
N ALA A 297 -21.08 8.51 -8.61
CA ALA A 297 -20.21 9.66 -8.77
C ALA A 297 -20.96 10.97 -8.49
N ASP A 298 -20.21 12.04 -8.23
CA ASP A 298 -20.78 13.38 -8.10
C ASP A 298 -19.76 14.48 -8.45
N VAL A 299 -20.27 15.60 -8.93
CA VAL A 299 -19.54 16.86 -9.07
C VAL A 299 -20.47 18.01 -8.69
N VAL A 300 -19.91 18.97 -7.97
CA VAL A 300 -20.61 20.21 -7.57
C VAL A 300 -20.13 21.44 -8.37
N GLY A 301 -19.47 21.18 -9.50
CA GLY A 301 -19.02 22.19 -10.46
C GLY A 301 -19.36 21.75 -11.88
N ILE A 302 -19.27 22.67 -12.82
CA ILE A 302 -19.52 22.42 -14.25
C ILE A 302 -18.18 22.34 -14.99
N TYR A 303 -18.13 21.49 -16.02
CA TYR A 303 -17.01 21.40 -16.96
C TYR A 303 -17.00 22.62 -17.88
N ASP A 304 -16.15 23.58 -17.57
CA ASP A 304 -16.06 24.90 -18.23
C ASP A 304 -14.67 25.24 -18.78
N VAL A 305 -13.77 24.26 -18.82
CA VAL A 305 -12.40 24.42 -19.33
C VAL A 305 -12.36 24.45 -20.86
N TYR A 306 -13.07 23.53 -21.51
CA TYR A 306 -13.07 23.42 -22.98
C TYR A 306 -13.76 24.64 -23.61
N GLN A 307 -13.08 25.30 -24.55
CA GLN A 307 -13.52 26.57 -25.15
C GLN A 307 -13.73 27.71 -24.14
N GLY A 308 -13.19 27.58 -22.93
CA GLY A 308 -13.40 28.54 -21.84
C GLY A 308 -14.89 28.78 -21.50
N SER A 309 -15.76 27.82 -21.78
CA SER A 309 -17.21 27.93 -21.56
C SER A 309 -17.81 26.59 -21.12
N ARG A 310 -18.88 26.66 -20.32
CA ARG A 310 -19.71 25.50 -19.98
C ARG A 310 -20.59 25.01 -21.12
N ASP A 311 -20.70 25.75 -22.21
CA ASP A 311 -21.74 25.52 -23.22
C ASP A 311 -21.62 24.16 -23.90
N ALA A 312 -20.39 23.69 -24.15
CA ALA A 312 -20.14 22.36 -24.69
C ALA A 312 -20.66 21.26 -23.75
N ALA A 313 -20.42 21.41 -22.44
CA ALA A 313 -20.92 20.48 -21.43
C ALA A 313 -22.45 20.51 -21.33
N VAL A 314 -23.06 21.71 -21.35
CA VAL A 314 -24.52 21.89 -21.31
C VAL A 314 -25.20 21.29 -22.54
N ARG A 315 -24.67 21.55 -23.74
CA ARG A 315 -25.24 21.07 -25.01
C ARG A 315 -25.20 19.55 -25.12
N SER A 316 -24.13 18.92 -24.63
CA SER A 316 -23.91 17.47 -24.68
C SER A 316 -24.40 16.73 -23.43
N ALA A 317 -24.92 17.47 -22.45
CA ALA A 317 -25.31 16.99 -21.13
C ALA A 317 -24.19 16.27 -20.35
N ALA A 318 -22.94 16.70 -20.54
CA ALA A 318 -21.75 16.13 -19.91
C ALA A 318 -21.67 16.52 -18.42
N GLN A 319 -22.18 15.65 -17.55
CA GLN A 319 -22.31 15.81 -16.10
C GLN A 319 -23.06 17.09 -15.67
N VAL A 320 -23.89 17.63 -16.56
CA VAL A 320 -24.80 18.75 -16.29
C VAL A 320 -26.06 18.59 -17.14
N PRO A 321 -27.28 18.72 -16.60
CA PRO A 321 -27.61 18.93 -15.19
C PRO A 321 -27.20 17.74 -14.31
N VAL A 322 -26.94 18.01 -13.03
CA VAL A 322 -26.60 17.01 -12.00
C VAL A 322 -27.40 17.28 -10.73
N ASN A 323 -28.00 16.24 -10.16
CA ASN A 323 -28.73 16.26 -8.90
C ASN A 323 -27.89 15.66 -7.77
N ASP A 324 -28.25 15.96 -6.52
CA ASP A 324 -27.62 15.35 -5.33
C ASP A 324 -27.81 13.82 -5.32
N PRO A 325 -26.71 13.03 -5.25
CA PRO A 325 -26.77 11.58 -5.23
C PRO A 325 -27.28 10.97 -3.92
N VAL A 326 -27.36 11.74 -2.83
CA VAL A 326 -27.87 11.28 -1.53
C VAL A 326 -29.37 11.01 -1.59
N GLY A 327 -30.12 11.86 -2.30
CA GLY A 327 -31.58 11.82 -2.39
C GLY A 327 -32.17 10.43 -2.68
N PRO A 328 -31.78 9.76 -3.79
CA PRO A 328 -32.38 8.48 -4.19
C PRO A 328 -32.02 7.29 -3.28
N ILE A 329 -31.00 7.38 -2.42
CA ILE A 329 -30.47 6.22 -1.66
C ILE A 329 -31.54 5.56 -0.80
N SER A 330 -32.34 6.35 -0.06
CA SER A 330 -33.36 5.79 0.83
C SER A 330 -34.46 5.03 0.07
N ALA A 331 -34.85 5.52 -1.11
CA ALA A 331 -35.82 4.86 -1.98
C ALA A 331 -35.27 3.57 -2.58
N MET A 332 -34.02 3.58 -3.06
CA MET A 332 -33.34 2.39 -3.57
C MET A 332 -33.14 1.33 -2.47
N ALA A 333 -32.78 1.78 -1.26
CA ALA A 333 -32.60 0.91 -0.11
C ALA A 333 -33.91 0.25 0.35
N ALA A 334 -35.05 0.92 0.16
CA ALA A 334 -36.37 0.38 0.50
C ALA A 334 -36.80 -0.79 -0.41
N VAL A 335 -36.25 -0.87 -1.63
CA VAL A 335 -36.58 -1.91 -2.63
C VAL A 335 -35.49 -2.96 -2.82
N THR A 336 -34.45 -2.94 -1.98
CA THR A 336 -33.30 -3.86 -2.02
C THR A 336 -32.94 -4.36 -0.62
N GLU A 337 -32.32 -5.53 -0.54
CA GLU A 337 -31.94 -6.16 0.74
C GLU A 337 -30.43 -6.21 0.99
N ARG A 338 -29.61 -6.20 -0.06
CA ARG A 338 -28.17 -6.49 -0.03
C ARG A 338 -27.32 -5.46 -0.76
N LEU A 339 -27.84 -4.85 -1.83
CA LEU A 339 -27.09 -3.91 -2.65
C LEU A 339 -26.51 -2.77 -1.78
N GLY A 340 -25.21 -2.55 -1.89
CA GLY A 340 -24.52 -1.41 -1.29
C GLY A 340 -24.73 -0.12 -2.07
N PHE A 341 -24.60 1.03 -1.41
CA PHE A 341 -24.74 2.36 -2.02
C PHE A 341 -23.51 3.20 -1.72
N GLY A 342 -22.57 3.27 -2.68
CA GLY A 342 -21.44 4.18 -2.62
C GLY A 342 -21.86 5.56 -3.09
N VAL A 343 -21.84 6.55 -2.21
CA VAL A 343 -22.19 7.93 -2.55
C VAL A 343 -20.97 8.83 -2.51
N THR A 344 -20.73 9.55 -3.60
CA THR A 344 -19.70 10.58 -3.65
C THR A 344 -20.21 11.84 -2.96
N VAL A 345 -19.48 12.31 -1.97
CA VAL A 345 -19.71 13.61 -1.33
C VAL A 345 -18.35 14.26 -1.14
N SER A 346 -18.21 15.48 -1.66
CA SER A 346 -16.98 16.24 -1.52
C SER A 346 -16.90 16.90 -0.15
N LEU A 347 -15.82 16.62 0.58
CA LEU A 347 -15.58 17.20 1.90
C LEU A 347 -15.17 18.68 1.84
N THR A 348 -14.74 19.17 0.69
CA THR A 348 -14.14 20.52 0.55
C THR A 348 -15.11 21.65 0.87
N TYR A 349 -16.42 21.38 0.76
CA TYR A 349 -17.47 22.39 0.92
C TYR A 349 -18.49 22.01 1.99
N GLU A 350 -18.24 20.92 2.72
CA GLU A 350 -19.14 20.39 3.74
C GLU A 350 -18.60 20.73 5.13
N LEU A 351 -19.50 20.74 6.12
CA LEU A 351 -19.11 20.77 7.52
C LEU A 351 -19.19 19.34 8.09
N PRO A 352 -18.12 18.83 8.73
CA PRO A 352 -18.04 17.42 9.12
C PRO A 352 -19.16 16.98 10.07
N TYR A 353 -19.65 17.87 10.94
CA TYR A 353 -20.73 17.54 11.87
C TYR A 353 -22.08 17.28 11.16
N ALA A 354 -22.44 18.12 10.18
CA ALA A 354 -23.67 17.95 9.40
C ALA A 354 -23.58 16.73 8.47
N PHE A 355 -22.41 16.53 7.87
CA PHE A 355 -22.11 15.37 7.04
C PHE A 355 -22.16 14.06 7.84
N ALA A 356 -21.53 14.01 9.02
CA ALA A 356 -21.52 12.84 9.89
C ALA A 356 -22.95 12.38 10.23
N ARG A 357 -23.86 13.33 10.52
CA ARG A 357 -25.28 13.04 10.76
C ARG A 357 -25.96 12.45 9.53
N ARG A 358 -25.70 13.01 8.35
CA ARG A 358 -26.27 12.53 7.07
C ARG A 358 -25.86 11.07 6.82
N MET A 359 -24.58 10.75 7.01
CA MET A 359 -24.08 9.39 6.81
C MET A 359 -24.61 8.40 7.86
N SER A 360 -24.64 8.76 9.15
CA SER A 360 -25.23 7.89 10.18
C SER A 360 -26.72 7.64 9.92
N THR A 361 -27.46 8.65 9.42
CA THR A 361 -28.86 8.50 9.03
C THR A 361 -29.01 7.48 7.90
N LEU A 362 -28.22 7.60 6.84
CA LEU A 362 -28.24 6.64 5.74
C LEU A 362 -27.82 5.24 6.22
N ASP A 363 -26.82 5.13 7.10
CA ASP A 363 -26.38 3.84 7.61
C ASP A 363 -27.50 3.12 8.40
N HIS A 364 -28.25 3.86 9.23
CA HIS A 364 -29.44 3.36 9.92
C HIS A 364 -30.58 2.94 8.97
N LEU A 365 -30.89 3.77 7.97
CA LEU A 365 -31.99 3.54 7.03
C LEU A 365 -31.69 2.39 6.08
N THR A 366 -30.45 2.29 5.61
CA THR A 366 -29.99 1.23 4.70
C THR A 366 -29.66 -0.06 5.42
N LYS A 367 -29.61 -0.06 6.76
CA LYS A 367 -29.17 -1.18 7.60
C LYS A 367 -27.72 -1.58 7.34
N GLY A 368 -26.83 -0.59 7.34
CA GLY A 368 -25.40 -0.82 7.18
C GLY A 368 -24.96 -0.99 5.73
N ARG A 369 -25.66 -0.43 4.74
CA ARG A 369 -25.33 -0.64 3.31
C ARG A 369 -24.84 0.62 2.60
N VAL A 370 -24.61 1.71 3.33
CA VAL A 370 -24.06 2.94 2.76
C VAL A 370 -22.53 2.91 2.77
N ALA A 371 -21.94 3.46 1.73
CA ALA A 371 -20.52 3.78 1.63
C ALA A 371 -20.33 5.24 1.22
N TRP A 372 -19.23 5.84 1.65
CA TRP A 372 -18.83 7.17 1.23
C TRP A 372 -17.62 7.08 0.30
N ASN A 373 -17.74 7.62 -0.91
CA ASN A 373 -16.60 7.90 -1.77
C ASN A 373 -16.02 9.28 -1.44
N ILE A 374 -14.85 9.27 -0.80
CA ILE A 374 -14.15 10.45 -0.32
C ILE A 374 -13.46 11.16 -1.50
N VAL A 375 -13.90 12.39 -1.79
CA VAL A 375 -13.32 13.23 -2.83
C VAL A 375 -13.07 14.65 -2.33
N THR A 376 -12.09 15.33 -2.93
CA THR A 376 -11.69 16.70 -2.54
C THR A 376 -12.16 17.77 -3.52
N SER A 377 -12.97 17.43 -4.53
CA SER A 377 -13.34 18.28 -5.68
C SER A 377 -12.15 18.87 -6.47
N TYR A 378 -12.33 19.13 -7.76
CA TYR A 378 -11.28 19.71 -8.60
C TYR A 378 -11.75 20.76 -9.61
N LEU A 379 -13.05 20.98 -9.77
CA LEU A 379 -13.58 21.98 -10.69
C LEU A 379 -13.55 23.37 -10.05
N LYS A 380 -13.02 24.36 -10.78
CA LYS A 380 -12.91 25.75 -10.30
C LYS A 380 -14.28 26.36 -10.00
N SER A 381 -15.28 26.08 -10.85
CA SER A 381 -16.65 26.57 -10.69
C SER A 381 -17.30 26.14 -9.37
N ALA A 382 -16.94 24.98 -8.83
CA ALA A 382 -17.40 24.55 -7.50
C ALA A 382 -16.88 25.49 -6.40
N ALA A 383 -15.60 25.86 -6.44
CA ALA A 383 -15.00 26.73 -5.43
C ALA A 383 -15.69 28.09 -5.38
N THR A 384 -15.89 28.72 -6.55
CA THR A 384 -16.53 30.03 -6.65
C THR A 384 -17.98 30.01 -6.19
N ASN A 385 -18.78 29.02 -6.62
CA ASN A 385 -20.21 28.97 -6.30
C ASN A 385 -20.50 28.52 -4.85
N LEU A 386 -19.55 27.84 -4.20
CA LEU A 386 -19.67 27.38 -2.82
C LEU A 386 -18.93 28.28 -1.82
N GLY A 387 -18.59 29.50 -2.24
CA GLY A 387 -18.17 30.58 -1.35
C GLY A 387 -16.66 30.68 -1.09
N LEU A 388 -15.82 30.01 -1.88
CA LEU A 388 -14.36 30.19 -1.85
C LEU A 388 -13.91 31.16 -2.94
N ASP A 389 -12.97 32.05 -2.61
CA ASP A 389 -12.38 33.00 -3.57
C ASP A 389 -11.60 32.29 -4.69
N ALA A 390 -10.96 31.17 -4.35
CA ALA A 390 -10.17 30.36 -5.26
C ALA A 390 -10.25 28.89 -4.87
N GLN A 391 -9.85 28.04 -5.81
CA GLN A 391 -9.69 26.62 -5.55
C GLN A 391 -8.57 26.40 -4.54
N VAL A 392 -8.86 25.62 -3.48
CA VAL A 392 -7.85 25.21 -2.50
C VAL A 392 -6.73 24.42 -3.18
N PRO A 393 -5.45 24.71 -2.91
CA PRO A 393 -4.32 24.00 -3.49
C PRO A 393 -4.39 22.48 -3.28
N HIS A 394 -3.89 21.71 -4.25
CA HIS A 394 -4.09 20.26 -4.31
C HIS A 394 -3.75 19.52 -3.00
N ASP A 395 -2.55 19.73 -2.45
CA ASP A 395 -2.10 19.03 -1.24
C ASP A 395 -2.82 19.52 0.01
N GLU A 396 -3.15 20.82 0.06
CA GLU A 396 -3.88 21.41 1.18
C GLU A 396 -5.30 20.84 1.29
N ARG A 397 -5.94 20.50 0.16
CA ARG A 397 -7.22 19.78 0.19
C ARG A 397 -7.13 18.44 0.91
N TYR A 398 -6.01 17.73 0.78
CA TYR A 398 -5.81 16.47 1.50
C TYR A 398 -5.49 16.70 2.99
N ASN A 399 -4.87 17.82 3.36
CA ASN A 399 -4.69 18.18 4.77
C ASN A 399 -6.04 18.48 5.44
N ILE A 400 -6.92 19.22 4.75
CA ILE A 400 -8.31 19.43 5.18
C ILE A 400 -9.04 18.08 5.30
N ALA A 401 -8.86 17.20 4.31
CA ALA A 401 -9.47 15.88 4.32
C ALA A 401 -9.06 15.03 5.53
N GLU A 402 -7.78 15.02 5.90
CA GLU A 402 -7.30 14.28 7.08
C GLU A 402 -8.01 14.73 8.35
N GLU A 403 -8.12 16.05 8.58
CA GLU A 403 -8.80 16.58 9.76
C GLU A 403 -10.32 16.37 9.69
N PHE A 404 -10.91 16.46 8.51
CA PHE A 404 -12.34 16.18 8.30
C PHE A 404 -12.69 14.74 8.69
N LEU A 405 -11.87 13.76 8.27
CA LEU A 405 -12.05 12.36 8.65
C LEU A 405 -11.79 12.14 10.14
N GLU A 406 -10.79 12.79 10.72
CA GLU A 406 -10.58 12.74 12.17
C GLU A 406 -11.83 13.18 12.94
N VAL A 407 -12.45 14.31 12.56
CA VAL A 407 -13.70 14.77 13.19
C VAL A 407 -14.80 13.73 13.01
N CYS A 408 -14.97 13.20 11.80
CA CYS A 408 -16.02 12.20 11.54
C CYS A 408 -15.79 10.90 12.31
N TYR A 409 -14.56 10.40 12.41
CA TYR A 409 -14.21 9.21 13.19
C TYR A 409 -14.50 9.41 14.68
N LYS A 410 -14.15 10.57 15.25
CA LYS A 410 -14.52 10.90 16.64
C LYS A 410 -16.05 10.89 16.82
N LEU A 411 -16.79 11.51 15.91
CA LEU A 411 -18.27 11.52 15.97
C LEU A 411 -18.87 10.10 15.88
N TRP A 412 -18.41 9.27 14.96
CA TRP A 412 -18.99 7.94 14.71
C TRP A 412 -18.52 6.86 15.69
N GLU A 413 -17.27 6.90 16.12
CA GLU A 413 -16.63 5.81 16.87
C GLU A 413 -16.49 6.12 18.37
N SER A 414 -16.33 7.40 18.76
CA SER A 414 -16.02 7.76 20.15
C SER A 414 -17.13 8.47 20.90
N SER A 415 -18.01 9.19 20.21
CA SER A 415 -18.99 10.04 20.89
C SER A 415 -20.09 9.25 21.63
N TRP A 416 -20.39 8.02 21.21
CA TRP A 416 -21.40 7.17 21.85
C TRP A 416 -20.84 5.76 22.04
N GLU A 417 -20.87 5.23 23.26
CA GLU A 417 -20.50 3.83 23.54
C GLU A 417 -21.49 2.85 22.88
N ASP A 418 -21.05 1.60 22.65
CA ASP A 418 -21.85 0.57 21.97
C ASP A 418 -23.21 0.31 22.64
N ASP A 419 -23.28 0.43 23.97
CA ASP A 419 -24.48 0.19 24.78
C ASP A 419 -25.04 1.46 25.43
N ALA A 420 -24.80 2.63 24.81
CA ALA A 420 -25.34 3.91 25.27
C ALA A 420 -26.88 3.95 25.21
N VAL A 421 -27.49 3.39 24.16
CA VAL A 421 -28.95 3.35 23.98
C VAL A 421 -29.53 2.09 24.62
N ILE A 422 -30.22 2.24 25.75
CA ILE A 422 -30.76 1.14 26.56
C ILE A 422 -32.27 0.92 26.39
N ARG A 423 -33.02 1.97 26.02
CA ARG A 423 -34.48 1.94 25.78
C ARG A 423 -35.28 1.33 26.95
N ASP A 424 -34.89 1.64 28.19
CA ASP A 424 -35.56 1.10 29.37
C ASP A 424 -36.81 1.91 29.71
N TRP A 425 -37.96 1.40 29.25
CA TRP A 425 -39.26 1.99 29.50
C TRP A 425 -39.68 1.97 30.98
N ARG A 426 -39.09 1.10 31.82
CA ARG A 426 -39.44 1.01 33.25
C ARG A 426 -38.78 2.12 34.06
N SER A 427 -37.51 2.40 33.80
CA SER A 427 -36.79 3.52 34.43
C SER A 427 -37.03 4.86 33.73
N GLY A 428 -37.58 4.86 32.51
CA GLY A 428 -37.80 6.06 31.71
C GLY A 428 -36.54 6.57 31.02
N VAL A 429 -35.46 5.78 31.01
CA VAL A 429 -34.17 6.14 30.41
C VAL A 429 -34.04 5.50 29.03
N TYR A 430 -33.98 6.34 27.98
CA TYR A 430 -33.75 5.87 26.62
C TYR A 430 -32.25 5.65 26.34
N THR A 431 -31.40 6.59 26.78
CA THR A 431 -29.94 6.58 26.62
C THR A 431 -29.27 6.87 27.96
N ASP A 432 -28.21 6.15 28.30
CA ASP A 432 -27.35 6.45 29.45
C ASP A 432 -26.48 7.69 29.14
N PRO A 433 -26.72 8.85 29.79
CA PRO A 433 -25.96 10.06 29.50
C PRO A 433 -24.48 9.96 29.87
N ALA A 434 -24.08 9.03 30.74
CA ALA A 434 -22.68 8.82 31.10
C ALA A 434 -21.87 8.16 29.98
N LYS A 435 -22.54 7.67 28.92
CA LYS A 435 -21.97 6.97 27.77
C LYS A 435 -22.03 7.77 26.48
N VAL A 436 -22.40 9.04 26.58
CA VAL A 436 -22.42 10.00 25.47
C VAL A 436 -21.41 11.10 25.79
N HIS A 437 -20.45 11.24 24.90
CA HIS A 437 -19.22 12.00 25.11
C HIS A 437 -19.10 13.08 24.04
N ASP A 438 -18.80 14.29 24.49
CA ASP A 438 -18.33 15.37 23.63
C ASP A 438 -16.97 15.00 23.02
N ILE A 439 -16.76 15.30 21.74
CA ILE A 439 -15.50 14.91 21.06
C ILE A 439 -14.37 15.93 21.28
N GLU A 440 -14.72 17.14 21.73
CA GLU A 440 -13.82 18.26 22.04
C GLU A 440 -12.75 18.54 20.97
N HIS A 441 -13.07 18.33 19.68
CA HIS A 441 -12.10 18.47 18.59
C HIS A 441 -11.75 19.94 18.36
N LYS A 442 -10.46 20.26 18.39
CA LYS A 442 -9.88 21.56 18.03
C LYS A 442 -8.65 21.36 17.13
N GLY A 443 -8.86 21.47 15.83
CA GLY A 443 -7.79 21.35 14.83
C GLY A 443 -7.49 22.68 14.14
N LYS A 444 -6.77 22.61 13.02
CA LYS A 444 -6.43 23.78 12.19
C LYS A 444 -7.63 24.25 11.37
N TYR A 445 -8.46 23.33 10.91
CA TYR A 445 -9.55 23.59 9.97
C TYR A 445 -10.93 23.58 10.64
N PHE A 446 -11.12 22.76 11.69
CA PHE A 446 -12.40 22.53 12.33
C PHE A 446 -12.32 22.65 13.85
N ASN A 447 -13.40 23.16 14.44
CA ASN A 447 -13.62 23.22 15.87
C ASN A 447 -15.03 22.67 16.17
N VAL A 448 -15.09 21.45 16.69
CA VAL A 448 -16.33 20.70 16.91
C VAL A 448 -16.32 20.16 18.34
N PRO A 449 -16.92 20.89 19.30
CA PRO A 449 -16.84 20.51 20.70
C PRO A 449 -17.81 19.37 21.06
N GLY A 450 -19.04 19.41 20.53
CA GLY A 450 -20.15 18.60 21.04
C GLY A 450 -20.16 17.13 20.60
N ALA A 451 -20.97 16.35 21.31
CA ALA A 451 -21.29 14.98 20.98
C ALA A 451 -22.03 14.84 19.63
N HIS A 452 -21.95 13.66 19.02
CA HIS A 452 -22.69 13.32 17.81
C HIS A 452 -24.20 13.29 18.07
N LEU A 453 -25.00 13.65 17.06
CA LEU A 453 -26.46 13.70 17.16
C LEU A 453 -27.14 12.34 17.00
N CYS A 454 -26.44 11.35 16.45
CA CYS A 454 -27.01 10.03 16.13
C CYS A 454 -26.51 8.95 17.07
N GLU A 455 -27.41 8.05 17.48
CA GLU A 455 -27.01 6.79 18.13
C GLU A 455 -26.16 5.92 17.19
N PRO A 456 -25.31 5.01 17.72
CA PRO A 456 -24.47 4.13 16.92
C PRO A 456 -25.25 3.40 15.83
N SER A 457 -24.86 3.59 14.58
CA SER A 457 -25.44 2.92 13.41
C SER A 457 -24.75 1.56 13.16
N PRO A 458 -25.35 0.65 12.34
CA PRO A 458 -24.82 -0.70 12.16
C PRO A 458 -23.33 -0.77 11.79
N GLN A 459 -22.83 0.15 10.96
CA GLN A 459 -21.41 0.21 10.59
C GLN A 459 -20.60 1.22 11.43
N ARG A 460 -21.27 2.09 12.20
CA ARG A 460 -20.73 3.35 12.74
C ARG A 460 -20.15 4.23 11.63
N THR A 461 -18.85 4.11 11.34
CA THR A 461 -18.23 4.69 10.15
C THR A 461 -18.78 4.00 8.89
N PRO A 462 -19.35 4.74 7.90
CA PRO A 462 -19.80 4.16 6.64
C PRO A 462 -18.62 3.50 5.91
N TYR A 463 -18.88 2.56 5.00
CA TYR A 463 -17.81 1.92 4.24
C TYR A 463 -17.05 2.95 3.39
N LEU A 464 -15.72 2.94 3.39
CA LEU A 464 -14.94 4.04 2.80
C LEU A 464 -14.37 3.68 1.43
N PHE A 465 -14.89 4.35 0.39
CA PHE A 465 -14.28 4.42 -0.94
C PHE A 465 -13.38 5.64 -1.09
N GLN A 466 -12.38 5.55 -1.96
CA GLN A 466 -11.54 6.69 -2.35
C GLN A 466 -11.04 6.52 -3.80
N ALA A 467 -10.87 7.62 -4.54
CA ALA A 467 -10.52 7.60 -5.98
C ALA A 467 -9.34 8.51 -6.39
N GLY A 468 -8.41 8.80 -5.48
CA GLY A 468 -7.30 9.72 -5.70
C GLY A 468 -6.14 9.07 -6.46
N ALA A 469 -5.89 9.54 -7.68
CA ALA A 469 -4.81 9.01 -8.53
C ALA A 469 -3.41 9.59 -8.24
N SER A 470 -3.31 10.77 -7.62
CA SER A 470 -2.02 11.42 -7.31
C SER A 470 -1.28 10.70 -6.17
N ALA A 471 0.03 10.89 -6.04
CA ALA A 471 0.81 10.25 -4.97
C ALA A 471 0.25 10.56 -3.56
N ARG A 472 -0.13 11.83 -3.31
CA ARG A 472 -0.80 12.23 -2.06
C ARG A 472 -2.17 11.57 -1.89
N GLY A 473 -2.92 11.45 -2.99
CA GLY A 473 -4.21 10.76 -3.03
C GLY A 473 -4.10 9.26 -2.75
N GLN A 474 -3.12 8.58 -3.33
CA GLN A 474 -2.86 7.16 -3.12
C GLN A 474 -2.41 6.89 -1.68
N ALA A 475 -1.54 7.73 -1.10
CA ALA A 475 -1.16 7.62 0.31
C ALA A 475 -2.36 7.81 1.23
N PHE A 476 -3.22 8.80 0.94
CA PHE A 476 -4.47 9.02 1.68
C PHE A 476 -5.44 7.83 1.54
N ALA A 477 -5.57 7.27 0.34
CA ALA A 477 -6.37 6.09 0.07
C ALA A 477 -5.87 4.88 0.86
N ALA A 478 -4.56 4.63 0.82
CA ALA A 478 -3.94 3.55 1.58
C ALA A 478 -4.16 3.70 3.08
N LYS A 479 -4.23 4.95 3.59
CA LYS A 479 -4.52 5.23 5.00
C LYS A 479 -5.97 4.93 5.40
N HIS A 480 -6.93 5.45 4.63
CA HIS A 480 -8.34 5.56 5.06
C HIS A 480 -9.31 4.70 4.27
N ALA A 481 -8.98 4.28 3.05
CA ALA A 481 -9.94 3.59 2.21
C ALA A 481 -10.04 2.10 2.60
N GLU A 482 -11.26 1.59 2.58
CA GLU A 482 -11.55 0.15 2.54
C GLU A 482 -11.69 -0.31 1.08
N SER A 483 -11.93 0.64 0.16
CA SER A 483 -11.89 0.39 -1.26
C SER A 483 -11.32 1.55 -2.07
N VAL A 484 -10.45 1.23 -3.01
CA VAL A 484 -9.81 2.22 -3.89
C VAL A 484 -10.31 2.03 -5.31
N PHE A 485 -10.84 3.10 -5.88
CA PHE A 485 -11.24 3.17 -7.27
C PHE A 485 -10.08 3.68 -8.13
N ILE A 486 -9.64 2.88 -9.09
CA ILE A 486 -8.55 3.21 -10.01
C ILE A 486 -9.02 3.15 -11.47
N ALA A 487 -8.38 3.96 -12.30
CA ALA A 487 -8.50 3.88 -13.75
C ALA A 487 -7.11 3.63 -14.36
N GLY A 488 -7.05 2.81 -15.40
CA GLY A 488 -5.82 2.50 -16.09
C GLY A 488 -6.10 1.90 -17.46
N PRO A 489 -5.28 2.22 -18.48
CA PRO A 489 -5.54 1.83 -19.87
C PRO A 489 -5.35 0.34 -20.14
N ASN A 490 -4.59 -0.37 -19.30
CA ASN A 490 -4.27 -1.78 -19.49
C ASN A 490 -3.85 -2.47 -18.17
N THR A 491 -3.81 -3.79 -18.21
CA THR A 491 -3.46 -4.67 -17.08
C THR A 491 -2.09 -4.35 -16.48
N THR A 492 -1.07 -4.05 -17.30
CA THR A 492 0.28 -3.70 -16.81
C THR A 492 0.27 -2.42 -15.99
N HIS A 493 -0.48 -1.41 -16.43
CA HIS A 493 -0.63 -0.16 -15.69
C HIS A 493 -1.35 -0.40 -14.37
N LEU A 494 -2.48 -1.11 -14.40
CA LEU A 494 -3.25 -1.45 -13.19
C LEU A 494 -2.40 -2.22 -12.18
N LYS A 495 -1.63 -3.22 -12.63
CA LYS A 495 -0.74 -4.01 -11.75
C LYS A 495 0.23 -3.14 -10.96
N ARG A 496 0.80 -2.12 -11.60
CA ARG A 496 1.71 -1.17 -10.94
C ARG A 496 0.98 -0.30 -9.92
N LEU A 497 -0.20 0.21 -10.26
CA LEU A 497 -1.02 1.00 -9.34
C LEU A 497 -1.44 0.17 -8.13
N THR A 498 -1.98 -1.03 -8.34
CA THR A 498 -2.38 -1.96 -7.29
C THR A 498 -1.22 -2.26 -6.35
N LYS A 499 -0.03 -2.59 -6.91
CA LYS A 499 1.18 -2.84 -6.10
C LYS A 499 1.54 -1.63 -5.25
N GLY A 500 1.49 -0.43 -5.81
CA GLY A 500 1.78 0.81 -5.08
C GLY A 500 0.82 1.07 -3.94
N ILE A 501 -0.49 0.90 -4.16
CA ILE A 501 -1.54 1.07 -3.14
C ILE A 501 -1.35 0.05 -2.00
N ARG A 502 -1.17 -1.23 -2.34
CA ARG A 502 -0.95 -2.28 -1.34
C ARG A 502 0.33 -2.06 -0.55
N GLN A 503 1.42 -1.64 -1.19
CA GLN A 503 2.66 -1.30 -0.49
C GLN A 503 2.46 -0.12 0.46
N SER A 504 1.79 0.95 0.00
CA SER A 504 1.52 2.11 0.85
C SER A 504 0.63 1.78 2.06
N ALA A 505 -0.26 0.79 1.94
CA ALA A 505 -1.04 0.31 3.09
C ALA A 505 -0.14 -0.37 4.13
N VAL A 506 0.78 -1.24 3.68
CA VAL A 506 1.79 -1.89 4.53
C VAL A 506 2.66 -0.86 5.24
N ASP A 507 3.16 0.13 4.50
CA ASP A 507 4.01 1.20 5.05
C ASP A 507 3.28 2.03 6.13
N GLN A 508 1.94 2.01 6.12
CA GLN A 508 1.07 2.69 7.07
C GLN A 508 0.52 1.77 8.16
N GLY A 509 1.02 0.53 8.25
CA GLY A 509 0.62 -0.43 9.29
C GLY A 509 -0.73 -1.10 9.06
N ARG A 510 -1.30 -0.99 7.86
CA ARG A 510 -2.55 -1.65 7.47
C ARG A 510 -2.30 -2.94 6.71
N ASN A 511 -3.20 -3.90 6.88
CA ASN A 511 -3.28 -5.10 6.09
C ASN A 511 -3.70 -4.75 4.65
N PRO A 512 -2.85 -4.98 3.64
CA PRO A 512 -3.18 -4.62 2.27
C PRO A 512 -4.37 -5.39 1.70
N ALA A 513 -4.78 -6.52 2.30
CA ALA A 513 -5.95 -7.30 1.88
C ALA A 513 -7.29 -6.68 2.31
N ASP A 514 -7.26 -5.76 3.28
CA ASP A 514 -8.45 -5.03 3.76
C ASP A 514 -8.83 -3.87 2.83
N ILE A 515 -7.97 -3.57 1.85
CA ILE A 515 -8.26 -2.61 0.78
C ILE A 515 -8.65 -3.35 -0.50
N LYS A 516 -9.91 -3.20 -0.92
CA LYS A 516 -10.41 -3.74 -2.18
C LYS A 516 -10.18 -2.75 -3.32
N ILE A 517 -9.59 -3.20 -4.42
CA ILE A 517 -9.21 -2.32 -5.53
C ILE A 517 -10.14 -2.57 -6.72
N PHE A 518 -10.84 -1.52 -7.17
CA PHE A 518 -11.81 -1.58 -8.26
C PHE A 518 -11.30 -0.83 -9.48
N ALA A 519 -11.27 -1.48 -10.64
CA ALA A 519 -10.88 -0.83 -11.89
C ALA A 519 -12.11 -0.29 -12.65
N LEU A 520 -11.99 0.90 -13.24
CA LEU A 520 -12.96 1.41 -14.22
C LEU A 520 -12.93 0.55 -15.48
N VAL A 521 -14.10 0.13 -15.98
CA VAL A 521 -14.26 -0.45 -17.32
C VAL A 521 -15.67 -0.19 -17.84
N THR A 522 -15.80 0.04 -19.14
CA THR A 522 -17.10 0.05 -19.84
C THR A 522 -17.21 -1.23 -20.66
N ILE A 523 -18.29 -1.99 -20.48
CA ILE A 523 -18.50 -3.25 -21.19
C ILE A 523 -19.61 -3.06 -22.24
N ILE A 524 -19.33 -3.48 -23.47
CA ILE A 524 -20.32 -3.62 -24.53
C ILE A 524 -20.36 -5.08 -24.92
N THR A 525 -21.46 -5.74 -24.61
CA THR A 525 -21.57 -7.20 -24.76
C THR A 525 -22.84 -7.61 -25.48
N GLY A 526 -22.90 -8.89 -25.87
CA GLY A 526 -23.98 -9.47 -26.65
C GLY A 526 -23.83 -10.99 -26.73
N PRO A 527 -24.73 -11.66 -27.48
CA PRO A 527 -24.71 -13.12 -27.61
C PRO A 527 -23.45 -13.66 -28.31
N THR A 528 -22.80 -12.85 -29.14
CA THR A 528 -21.55 -13.17 -29.85
C THR A 528 -20.62 -11.96 -29.86
N ASP A 529 -19.33 -12.18 -30.17
CA ASP A 529 -18.36 -11.10 -30.31
C ASP A 529 -18.76 -10.14 -31.44
N GLU A 530 -19.26 -10.67 -32.56
CA GLU A 530 -19.71 -9.88 -33.72
C GLU A 530 -20.91 -9.00 -33.38
N ALA A 531 -21.85 -9.50 -32.56
CA ALA A 531 -23.00 -8.72 -32.13
C ALA A 531 -22.61 -7.60 -31.16
N ALA A 532 -21.66 -7.88 -30.27
CA ALA A 532 -21.08 -6.87 -29.38
C ALA A 532 -20.32 -5.79 -30.18
N GLN A 533 -19.55 -6.19 -31.18
CA GLN A 533 -18.84 -5.25 -32.06
C GLN A 533 -19.81 -4.40 -32.87
N ALA A 534 -20.84 -5.00 -33.48
CA ALA A 534 -21.87 -4.27 -34.22
C ALA A 534 -22.58 -3.23 -33.34
N LYS A 535 -22.91 -3.60 -32.09
CA LYS A 535 -23.48 -2.69 -31.08
C LYS A 535 -22.51 -1.53 -30.75
N PHE A 536 -21.22 -1.80 -30.60
CA PHE A 536 -20.23 -0.75 -30.37
C PHE A 536 -20.10 0.21 -31.57
N GLU A 537 -20.08 -0.31 -32.80
CA GLU A 537 -20.08 0.51 -34.02
C GLU A 537 -21.34 1.36 -34.16
N GLU A 538 -22.49 0.87 -33.68
CA GLU A 538 -23.72 1.64 -33.60
C GLU A 538 -23.60 2.77 -32.58
N TYR A 539 -23.17 2.47 -31.35
CA TYR A 539 -23.03 3.47 -30.28
C TYR A 539 -22.10 4.62 -30.64
N LYS A 540 -20.98 4.34 -31.32
CA LYS A 540 -20.05 5.38 -31.79
C LYS A 540 -20.73 6.46 -32.63
N ARG A 541 -21.80 6.14 -33.35
CA ARG A 541 -22.55 7.10 -34.20
C ARG A 541 -23.34 8.13 -33.39
N TYR A 542 -23.67 7.82 -32.14
CA TYR A 542 -24.40 8.70 -31.21
C TYR A 542 -23.46 9.46 -30.28
N SER A 543 -22.23 9.00 -30.16
CA SER A 543 -21.24 9.61 -29.29
C SER A 543 -20.79 10.99 -29.81
N THR A 544 -20.44 11.93 -28.91
CA THR A 544 -20.05 13.29 -29.30
C THR A 544 -18.62 13.64 -28.89
N VAL A 545 -17.81 14.07 -29.86
CA VAL A 545 -16.45 14.58 -29.63
C VAL A 545 -16.45 15.86 -28.79
N GLU A 546 -17.42 16.76 -29.01
CA GLU A 546 -17.51 18.03 -28.26
C GLU A 546 -17.70 17.78 -26.76
N GLY A 547 -18.69 16.96 -26.38
CA GLY A 547 -18.93 16.65 -24.97
C GLY A 547 -17.81 15.81 -24.34
N ALA A 548 -17.20 14.92 -25.12
CA ALA A 548 -16.01 14.18 -24.73
C ALA A 548 -14.85 15.12 -24.38
N LEU A 549 -14.56 16.11 -25.23
CA LEU A 549 -13.52 17.10 -24.98
C LEU A 549 -13.87 18.06 -23.83
N ALA A 550 -15.15 18.34 -23.59
CA ALA A 550 -15.59 19.08 -22.41
C ALA A 550 -15.25 18.33 -21.10
N LEU A 551 -15.56 17.02 -21.04
CA LEU A 551 -15.19 16.17 -19.91
C LEU A 551 -13.66 16.12 -19.73
N TYR A 552 -12.93 15.87 -20.82
CA TYR A 552 -11.47 15.83 -20.80
C TYR A 552 -10.84 17.12 -20.30
N GLY A 553 -11.38 18.27 -20.72
CA GLY A 553 -10.92 19.57 -20.27
C GLY A 553 -10.99 19.71 -18.75
N GLY A 554 -12.08 19.27 -18.13
CA GLY A 554 -12.19 19.28 -16.67
C GLY A 554 -11.28 18.26 -15.97
N TRP A 555 -11.12 17.06 -16.52
CA TRP A 555 -10.29 16.00 -15.92
C TRP A 555 -8.79 16.28 -16.03
N ALA A 556 -8.33 16.70 -17.20
CA ALA A 556 -6.92 16.96 -17.49
C ALA A 556 -6.52 18.40 -17.11
N GLY A 557 -7.48 19.32 -16.99
CA GLY A 557 -7.20 20.75 -16.83
C GLY A 557 -6.62 21.40 -18.09
N VAL A 558 -6.82 20.81 -19.26
CA VAL A 558 -6.24 21.24 -20.54
C VAL A 558 -7.33 21.51 -21.58
N ASP A 559 -7.35 22.70 -22.15
CA ASP A 559 -8.29 23.06 -23.22
C ASP A 559 -7.72 22.71 -24.61
N LEU A 560 -8.19 21.59 -25.16
CA LEU A 560 -7.81 21.13 -26.50
C LEU A 560 -8.49 21.90 -27.65
N SER A 561 -9.44 22.79 -27.36
CA SER A 561 -10.05 23.66 -28.40
C SER A 561 -9.09 24.73 -28.94
N THR A 562 -7.99 24.96 -28.21
CA THR A 562 -6.89 25.84 -28.63
C THR A 562 -6.16 25.35 -29.89
N LEU A 563 -6.44 24.11 -30.32
CA LEU A 563 -5.90 23.49 -31.52
C LEU A 563 -7.06 23.11 -32.47
N PRO A 564 -6.87 23.21 -33.81
CA PRO A 564 -7.74 22.53 -34.76
C PRO A 564 -7.87 21.05 -34.45
N LEU A 565 -9.08 20.50 -34.63
CA LEU A 565 -9.41 19.12 -34.23
C LEU A 565 -8.51 18.04 -34.84
N ASP A 566 -8.01 18.30 -36.05
CA ASP A 566 -7.20 17.36 -36.83
C ASP A 566 -5.70 17.70 -36.80
N GLN A 567 -5.28 18.68 -35.99
CA GLN A 567 -3.86 19.01 -35.81
C GLN A 567 -3.15 17.90 -34.99
N PRO A 568 -2.05 17.32 -35.50
CA PRO A 568 -1.18 16.44 -34.72
C PRO A 568 -0.61 17.13 -33.46
N LEU A 569 -0.68 16.45 -32.31
CA LEU A 569 -0.16 16.98 -31.05
C LEU A 569 1.38 16.99 -30.97
N GLU A 570 2.06 16.19 -31.79
CA GLU A 570 3.52 16.01 -31.76
C GLU A 570 4.32 17.28 -32.13
N TYR A 571 3.69 18.21 -32.84
CA TYR A 571 4.32 19.46 -33.31
C TYR A 571 3.95 20.68 -32.46
N VAL A 572 3.28 20.49 -31.33
CA VAL A 572 2.83 21.58 -30.47
C VAL A 572 3.86 21.83 -29.36
N GLU A 573 4.42 23.04 -29.30
CA GLU A 573 5.47 23.39 -28.33
C GLU A 573 4.97 23.78 -26.93
N ASN A 574 3.68 23.67 -26.65
CA ASN A 574 3.08 23.95 -25.34
C ASN A 574 3.29 22.78 -24.36
N ASP A 575 3.85 23.05 -23.17
CA ASP A 575 4.16 22.01 -22.16
C ASP A 575 2.94 21.19 -21.70
N ALA A 576 1.76 21.80 -21.61
CA ALA A 576 0.52 21.09 -21.25
C ALA A 576 0.10 20.11 -22.36
N ILE A 577 0.21 20.54 -23.62
CA ILE A 577 -0.11 19.69 -24.78
C ILE A 577 0.95 18.61 -24.98
N ARG A 578 2.23 18.90 -24.72
CA ARG A 578 3.31 17.89 -24.73
C ARG A 578 3.03 16.78 -23.72
N SER A 579 2.59 17.15 -22.51
CA SER A 579 2.21 16.19 -21.47
C SER A 579 1.03 15.30 -21.89
N VAL A 580 0.02 15.90 -22.54
CA VAL A 580 -1.10 15.15 -23.14
C VAL A 580 -0.60 14.19 -24.23
N ASN A 581 0.24 14.67 -25.14
CA ASN A 581 0.79 13.86 -26.23
C ASN A 581 1.62 12.67 -25.70
N GLU A 582 2.48 12.90 -24.70
CA GLU A 582 3.26 11.84 -24.07
C GLU A 582 2.38 10.79 -23.38
N MET A 583 1.32 11.23 -22.70
CA MET A 583 0.38 10.34 -22.04
C MET A 583 -0.32 9.44 -23.05
N TRP A 584 -0.91 10.01 -24.10
CA TRP A 584 -1.66 9.25 -25.11
C TRP A 584 -0.75 8.41 -26.01
N SER A 585 0.45 8.90 -26.36
CA SER A 585 1.43 8.13 -27.12
C SER A 585 1.91 6.89 -26.37
N LYS A 586 1.99 6.94 -25.04
CA LYS A 586 2.30 5.76 -24.19
C LYS A 586 1.13 4.79 -24.06
N GLN A 587 -0.10 5.23 -24.36
CA GLN A 587 -1.31 4.40 -24.31
C GLN A 587 -1.69 3.80 -25.66
N GLY A 588 -1.32 4.44 -26.77
CA GLY A 588 -1.60 3.98 -28.12
C GLY A 588 -0.80 2.75 -28.53
N GLU A 589 -1.30 2.04 -29.54
CA GLU A 589 -0.62 0.92 -30.17
C GLU A 589 0.42 1.48 -31.17
N GLY A 590 1.62 1.77 -30.66
CA GLY A 590 2.85 2.07 -31.43
C GLY A 590 2.69 2.70 -32.82
N GLY A 591 2.75 4.04 -32.90
CA GLY A 591 2.83 4.79 -34.17
C GLY A 591 1.60 5.63 -34.52
N GLU A 592 0.56 5.61 -33.67
CA GLU A 592 -0.60 6.49 -33.86
C GLU A 592 -0.26 7.96 -33.63
N VAL A 593 -0.55 8.79 -34.62
CA VAL A 593 -0.53 10.25 -34.48
C VAL A 593 -1.82 10.70 -33.81
N TRP A 594 -1.71 11.27 -32.60
CA TRP A 594 -2.84 11.77 -31.82
C TRP A 594 -3.24 13.19 -32.23
N THR A 595 -4.56 13.41 -32.32
CA THR A 595 -5.19 14.72 -32.56
C THR A 595 -6.30 14.93 -31.53
N PRO A 596 -6.77 16.17 -31.28
CA PRO A 596 -7.93 16.40 -30.42
C PRO A 596 -9.16 15.58 -30.82
N ARG A 597 -9.41 15.40 -32.13
CA ARG A 597 -10.50 14.55 -32.63
C ARG A 597 -10.35 13.10 -32.15
N LYS A 598 -9.18 12.49 -32.37
CA LYS A 598 -8.94 11.09 -31.97
C LYS A 598 -9.04 10.88 -30.47
N ILE A 599 -8.54 11.83 -29.67
CA ILE A 599 -8.71 11.80 -28.21
C ILE A 599 -10.19 11.84 -27.86
N GLY A 600 -10.94 12.80 -28.43
CA GLY A 600 -12.38 12.92 -28.23
C GLY A 600 -13.14 11.65 -28.62
N GLU A 601 -12.87 11.08 -29.79
CA GLU A 601 -13.48 9.82 -30.25
C GLU A 601 -13.14 8.63 -29.33
N LYS A 602 -11.91 8.57 -28.83
CA LYS A 602 -11.46 7.49 -27.94
C LYS A 602 -12.14 7.54 -26.57
N ILE A 603 -12.33 8.73 -26.02
CA ILE A 603 -12.94 8.92 -24.69
C ILE A 603 -14.47 9.04 -24.75
N ALA A 604 -15.05 9.25 -25.93
CA ALA A 604 -16.48 9.50 -26.09
C ALA A 604 -17.35 8.35 -25.55
N ILE A 605 -16.82 7.13 -25.52
CA ILE A 605 -17.40 5.99 -24.80
C ILE A 605 -16.34 5.48 -23.83
N GLY A 606 -16.66 5.47 -22.53
CA GLY A 606 -15.81 4.94 -21.47
C GLY A 606 -14.89 5.95 -20.79
N GLY A 607 -14.90 7.22 -21.23
CA GLY A 607 -14.14 8.30 -20.60
C GLY A 607 -12.64 8.02 -20.62
N LEU A 608 -11.98 8.15 -19.47
CA LEU A 608 -10.56 7.77 -19.29
C LEU A 608 -10.37 6.27 -19.00
N GLY A 609 -11.47 5.51 -19.00
CA GLY A 609 -11.48 4.08 -18.81
C GLY A 609 -11.37 3.30 -20.13
N PRO A 610 -11.01 2.02 -20.05
CA PRO A 610 -11.04 1.11 -21.18
C PRO A 610 -12.48 0.71 -21.55
N VAL A 611 -12.70 0.49 -22.84
CA VAL A 611 -13.92 -0.14 -23.36
C VAL A 611 -13.61 -1.58 -23.76
N ALA A 612 -14.30 -2.52 -23.14
CA ALA A 612 -14.22 -3.94 -23.44
C ALA A 612 -15.43 -4.33 -24.30
N VAL A 613 -15.17 -4.89 -25.48
CA VAL A 613 -16.20 -5.29 -26.45
C VAL A 613 -16.08 -6.77 -26.73
N GLY A 614 -17.17 -7.52 -26.56
CA GLY A 614 -17.18 -8.96 -26.84
C GLY A 614 -18.38 -9.69 -26.21
N SER A 615 -18.51 -10.97 -26.54
CA SER A 615 -19.47 -11.90 -25.94
C SER A 615 -19.25 -12.04 -24.44
N GLY A 616 -20.25 -12.60 -23.74
CA GLY A 616 -20.14 -12.91 -22.31
C GLY A 616 -18.86 -13.65 -21.92
N LYS A 617 -18.44 -14.63 -22.75
CA LYS A 617 -17.21 -15.40 -22.58
C LYS A 617 -15.95 -14.54 -22.71
N THR A 618 -15.86 -13.76 -23.80
CA THR A 618 -14.71 -12.88 -24.07
C THR A 618 -14.53 -11.84 -22.97
N ILE A 619 -15.64 -11.26 -22.50
CA ILE A 619 -15.61 -10.32 -21.38
C ILE A 619 -15.18 -11.02 -20.08
N ALA A 620 -15.74 -12.20 -19.77
CA ALA A 620 -15.33 -12.94 -18.58
C ALA A 620 -13.82 -13.29 -18.59
N ASP A 621 -13.28 -13.73 -19.74
CA ASP A 621 -11.84 -13.99 -19.92
C ASP A 621 -11.01 -12.74 -19.59
N LEU A 622 -11.45 -11.57 -20.08
CA LEU A 622 -10.77 -10.29 -19.82
C LEU A 622 -10.81 -9.89 -18.35
N LEU A 623 -11.99 -9.99 -17.71
CA LEU A 623 -12.16 -9.61 -16.30
C LEU A 623 -11.34 -10.51 -15.37
N GLU A 624 -11.31 -11.83 -15.64
CA GLU A 624 -10.45 -12.77 -14.89
C GLU A 624 -8.97 -12.43 -15.06
N LYS A 625 -8.53 -12.16 -16.29
CA LYS A 625 -7.15 -11.74 -16.56
C LYS A 625 -6.76 -10.53 -15.72
N TRP A 626 -7.63 -9.54 -15.64
CA TRP A 626 -7.33 -8.30 -14.90
C TRP A 626 -7.24 -8.56 -13.40
N VAL A 627 -8.18 -9.31 -12.85
CA VAL A 627 -8.18 -9.70 -11.44
C VAL A 627 -6.91 -10.50 -11.09
N ASP A 628 -6.56 -11.49 -11.91
CA ASP A 628 -5.47 -12.42 -11.60
C ASP A 628 -4.06 -11.83 -11.88
N GLU A 629 -3.92 -11.01 -12.92
CA GLU A 629 -2.63 -10.45 -13.34
C GLU A 629 -2.34 -9.07 -12.72
N ALA A 630 -3.36 -8.20 -12.60
CA ALA A 630 -3.24 -6.86 -12.03
C ALA A 630 -3.58 -6.80 -10.53
N ASP A 631 -4.03 -7.91 -9.95
CA ASP A 631 -4.34 -8.05 -8.53
C ASP A 631 -5.42 -7.06 -8.03
N ILE A 632 -6.35 -6.71 -8.91
CA ILE A 632 -7.57 -5.95 -8.56
C ILE A 632 -8.64 -6.90 -8.01
N ASP A 633 -9.51 -6.41 -7.15
CA ASP A 633 -10.57 -7.19 -6.49
C ASP A 633 -11.88 -7.18 -7.31
N GLY A 634 -12.11 -6.12 -8.10
CA GLY A 634 -13.34 -5.98 -8.83
C GLY A 634 -13.36 -4.83 -9.82
N PHE A 635 -14.57 -4.47 -10.25
CA PHE A 635 -14.78 -3.46 -11.29
C PHE A 635 -15.86 -2.45 -10.88
N ASN A 636 -15.58 -1.18 -11.17
CA ASN A 636 -16.60 -0.15 -11.31
C ASN A 636 -17.01 -0.12 -12.79
N LEU A 637 -18.18 -0.67 -13.09
CA LEU A 637 -18.72 -0.86 -14.43
C LEU A 637 -19.47 0.40 -14.86
N ALA A 638 -18.85 1.20 -15.74
CA ALA A 638 -19.52 2.33 -16.37
C ALA A 638 -20.49 1.85 -17.47
N TYR A 639 -21.48 2.68 -17.79
CA TYR A 639 -22.42 2.43 -18.87
C TYR A 639 -22.10 3.24 -20.12
N ALA A 640 -22.39 2.65 -21.28
CA ALA A 640 -22.55 3.40 -22.53
C ALA A 640 -24.01 3.84 -22.69
N VAL A 641 -24.95 2.97 -22.32
CA VAL A 641 -26.40 3.20 -22.35
C VAL A 641 -26.99 2.65 -21.04
N THR A 642 -27.85 3.41 -20.37
CA THR A 642 -28.47 2.96 -19.10
C THR A 642 -29.99 2.79 -19.22
N PRO A 643 -30.59 1.71 -18.66
CA PRO A 643 -29.94 0.59 -17.94
C PRO A 643 -29.36 -0.49 -18.87
N GLY A 644 -29.47 -0.35 -20.20
CA GLY A 644 -29.16 -1.40 -21.17
C GLY A 644 -27.79 -2.06 -21.03
N THR A 645 -26.73 -1.30 -20.73
CA THR A 645 -25.40 -1.87 -20.45
C THR A 645 -25.44 -2.85 -19.26
N PHE A 646 -26.14 -2.51 -18.18
CA PHE A 646 -26.25 -3.39 -17.02
C PHE A 646 -27.14 -4.60 -17.31
N GLU A 647 -28.23 -4.43 -18.05
CA GLU A 647 -29.09 -5.54 -18.52
C GLU A 647 -28.29 -6.56 -19.34
N ASP A 648 -27.46 -6.08 -20.28
CA ASP A 648 -26.59 -6.93 -21.10
C ASP A 648 -25.54 -7.66 -20.26
N ILE A 649 -24.88 -6.98 -19.31
CA ILE A 649 -23.90 -7.60 -18.41
C ILE A 649 -24.56 -8.72 -17.59
N ILE A 650 -25.75 -8.46 -17.05
CA ILE A 650 -26.54 -9.44 -16.29
C ILE A 650 -26.94 -10.63 -17.16
N THR A 651 -27.26 -10.38 -18.43
CA THR A 651 -27.71 -11.42 -19.37
C THR A 651 -26.57 -12.29 -19.87
N TYR A 652 -25.44 -11.69 -20.23
CA TYR A 652 -24.37 -12.39 -20.97
C TYR A 652 -23.12 -12.66 -20.13
N VAL A 653 -22.72 -11.77 -19.22
CA VAL A 653 -21.44 -11.85 -18.50
C VAL A 653 -21.60 -12.52 -17.13
N VAL A 654 -22.62 -12.13 -16.37
CA VAL A 654 -22.88 -12.68 -15.03
C VAL A 654 -23.04 -14.21 -15.02
N PRO A 655 -23.78 -14.84 -15.95
CA PRO A 655 -23.90 -16.31 -15.98
C PRO A 655 -22.55 -16.99 -16.21
N GLU A 656 -21.72 -16.42 -17.07
CA GLU A 656 -20.38 -16.93 -17.36
C GLU A 656 -19.46 -16.83 -16.14
N LEU A 657 -19.42 -15.66 -15.47
CA LEU A 657 -18.64 -15.49 -14.25
C LEU A 657 -19.11 -16.41 -13.12
N ARG A 658 -20.41 -16.67 -12.99
CA ARG A 658 -20.96 -17.66 -12.05
C ARG A 658 -20.55 -19.08 -12.42
N HIS A 659 -20.61 -19.44 -13.70
CA HIS A 659 -20.17 -20.75 -14.18
C HIS A 659 -18.70 -21.02 -13.83
N ARG A 660 -17.87 -19.98 -13.87
CA ARG A 660 -16.44 -20.02 -13.50
C ARG A 660 -16.17 -19.91 -12.01
N GLY A 661 -17.19 -19.78 -11.16
CA GLY A 661 -17.03 -19.62 -9.71
C GLY A 661 -16.49 -18.24 -9.27
N ARG A 662 -16.45 -17.26 -10.18
CA ARG A 662 -15.98 -15.89 -9.91
C ARG A 662 -17.03 -15.01 -9.26
N LEU A 663 -18.30 -15.37 -9.35
CA LEU A 663 -19.38 -14.71 -8.64
C LEU A 663 -20.06 -15.68 -7.68
N PRO A 664 -20.58 -15.19 -6.53
CA PRO A 664 -21.38 -16.02 -5.65
C PRO A 664 -22.59 -16.60 -6.38
N THR A 665 -22.94 -17.83 -6.03
CA THR A 665 -24.24 -18.39 -6.42
C THR A 665 -25.35 -17.53 -5.80
N HIS A 666 -26.44 -17.34 -6.54
CA HIS A 666 -27.55 -16.50 -6.06
C HIS A 666 -28.20 -17.14 -4.83
N GLN A 667 -27.78 -16.74 -3.64
CA GLN A 667 -28.41 -17.12 -2.38
C GLN A 667 -29.40 -16.04 -1.98
N LYS A 668 -30.68 -16.37 -1.81
CA LYS A 668 -31.61 -15.47 -1.11
C LYS A 668 -31.07 -15.28 0.30
N ALA A 669 -30.97 -14.02 0.75
CA ALA A 669 -30.61 -13.76 2.14
C ALA A 669 -31.65 -14.46 3.03
N LYS A 670 -31.20 -15.26 4.00
CA LYS A 670 -32.14 -15.79 4.98
C LYS A 670 -32.66 -14.64 5.83
N LYS A 671 -33.94 -14.69 6.17
CA LYS A 671 -34.59 -13.65 6.98
C LYS A 671 -33.85 -13.50 8.31
N GLY A 672 -33.24 -12.33 8.55
CA GLY A 672 -32.44 -12.03 9.74
C GLY A 672 -30.92 -12.11 9.57
N GLU A 673 -30.42 -12.61 8.43
CA GLU A 673 -28.98 -12.70 8.11
C GLU A 673 -28.56 -11.62 7.09
N ARG A 674 -28.95 -10.35 7.32
CA ARG A 674 -28.50 -9.25 6.46
C ARG A 674 -27.12 -8.80 6.92
N LYS A 675 -26.13 -8.94 6.04
CA LYS A 675 -24.78 -8.42 6.22
C LYS A 675 -24.76 -6.92 5.96
N THR A 676 -23.91 -6.19 6.68
CA THR A 676 -23.51 -4.84 6.28
C THR A 676 -22.69 -4.89 4.99
N LEU A 677 -22.48 -3.73 4.36
CA LEU A 677 -21.63 -3.62 3.19
C LEU A 677 -20.19 -4.01 3.53
N ARG A 678 -19.67 -3.57 4.68
CA ARG A 678 -18.35 -3.95 5.17
C ARG A 678 -18.19 -5.46 5.32
N GLU A 679 -19.16 -6.15 5.93
CA GLU A 679 -19.14 -7.61 6.05
C GLU A 679 -19.24 -8.32 4.69
N SER A 680 -19.94 -7.72 3.73
CA SER A 680 -20.10 -8.27 2.38
C SER A 680 -18.84 -8.11 1.53
N MET A 681 -18.11 -7.00 1.71
CA MET A 681 -16.89 -6.68 0.96
C MET A 681 -15.62 -7.27 1.60
N GLY A 682 -15.52 -7.31 2.93
CA GLY A 682 -14.27 -7.64 3.63
C GLY A 682 -13.94 -9.13 3.76
N GLY A 683 -14.84 -10.04 3.37
CA GLY A 683 -14.60 -11.49 3.39
C GLY A 683 -14.95 -12.17 4.72
N PRO A 684 -14.46 -13.41 4.98
CA PRO A 684 -14.95 -14.26 6.09
C PRO A 684 -14.77 -13.69 7.50
N ASN A 685 -13.75 -12.85 7.71
CA ASN A 685 -13.42 -12.27 9.02
C ASN A 685 -13.88 -10.82 9.16
N ALA A 686 -14.56 -10.26 8.15
CA ALA A 686 -15.03 -8.90 8.21
C ALA A 686 -16.15 -8.76 9.23
N THR A 687 -16.09 -7.66 9.98
CA THR A 687 -17.14 -7.27 10.93
C THR A 687 -17.92 -6.08 10.39
N ALA A 688 -19.03 -5.73 11.03
CA ALA A 688 -19.75 -4.52 10.71
C ALA A 688 -18.92 -3.24 10.96
N HIS A 689 -17.89 -3.29 11.79
CA HIS A 689 -17.02 -2.15 12.13
C HIS A 689 -15.66 -2.22 11.43
N VAL A 690 -14.98 -1.08 11.38
CA VAL A 690 -13.63 -0.94 10.83
C VAL A 690 -12.64 -1.91 11.50
N SER A 691 -11.63 -2.35 10.75
CA SER A 691 -10.60 -3.27 11.23
C SER A 691 -9.69 -2.61 12.31
N PRO A 692 -9.06 -3.39 13.21
CA PRO A 692 -8.21 -2.85 14.28
C PRO A 692 -7.02 -1.99 13.84
N ASP A 693 -6.55 -2.21 12.61
CA ASP A 693 -5.46 -1.46 11.98
C ASP A 693 -5.95 -0.22 11.20
N HIS A 694 -7.27 -0.03 11.06
CA HIS A 694 -7.84 1.16 10.43
C HIS A 694 -7.74 2.39 11.36
N PRO A 695 -7.39 3.59 10.86
CA PRO A 695 -7.23 4.79 11.70
C PRO A 695 -8.45 5.14 12.56
N ALA A 696 -9.67 4.90 12.05
CA ALA A 696 -10.90 5.14 12.79
C ALA A 696 -11.02 4.25 14.06
N TYR A 697 -10.41 3.07 14.08
CA TYR A 697 -10.47 2.15 15.21
C TYR A 697 -9.81 2.73 16.47
N ALA A 698 -8.81 3.60 16.30
CA ALA A 698 -8.16 4.29 17.44
C ALA A 698 -9.12 5.20 18.23
N TYR A 699 -10.26 5.57 17.65
CA TYR A 699 -11.31 6.35 18.30
C TYR A 699 -12.44 5.49 18.86
N LYS A 700 -12.41 4.17 18.65
CA LYS A 700 -13.46 3.30 19.16
C LYS A 700 -13.45 3.33 20.69
N VAL A 701 -14.55 3.77 21.29
CA VAL A 701 -14.75 3.67 22.74
C VAL A 701 -15.39 2.32 23.01
N SER A 702 -14.57 1.29 23.27
CA SER A 702 -15.01 0.01 23.82
C SER A 702 -14.19 -0.32 25.07
N LYS A 703 -14.89 -0.58 26.19
CA LYS A 703 -14.29 -0.95 27.49
C LYS A 703 -13.30 -2.11 27.40
#